data_AF-A0AAI8VZB6-F1
#
_entry.id   AF-A0AAI8VZB6-F1
#
_cell.length_a   1.000
_cell.length_b   1.000
_cell.length_c   1.000
_cell.angle_alpha   90.00
_cell.angle_beta   90.00
_cell.angle_gamma   90.00
#
_symmetry.space_group_name_H-M   'P 1'
#
loop_
_entity.id
_entity.type
_entity.pdbx_description
1 polymer ?
#
loop_
_entity_poly.entity_id
_entity_poly.type
_entity_poly.pdbx_seq_one_letter_code
_entity_poly.pdbx_strand_id
1 'polypeptide(L)'
;MMLNDERSGDRIALILESDLQYNNKGLHVEVRVKDKSESKVHVVKLNSTLHRLLDNNDLDCKLFLAYLHALTSHCLPDPATLHTGTEQAFTILRSKAVESFSQLSQANVNMLGKIAQLSPGRLFYPGGKRVMQSVKWDQGLPVLSQHDDLLTVVAGLFRQSEASKIFHPEIELQITRRKDIKDHLQARASMRASVFHVSGFGAENHNKSHDLIYNSRDQEKNRFAIMALLCTISFSKNAQMDQLQLLAMCAKSRQLALVQAPSAASFSPDRGRLVSGSMLETILNRYLLTSHETPEWNIARQENEKRKDYDRRRESAWKQSKNEMVRRVVNSLKSQWPCATPVNPQVTDVSKYILIDNAMPLIKDEFNARYHNSLLYDYLVQLLQALERLPISKLGLPASLQPIPTAEVSNSSCISEADLFLVPAPPLPCKPVTLLASDDQCTRSTDTAKEPRLKALIEKMTLRRTTGKKMTNPSWQQLSTHLEGCKRHVEGLYQTILGALTSSTKAKAAYDVSHSPRVSPVLLLKQLSYDRWPRLSHDWQKSIVKYGLAITALQRAARLVKLAGSGRSEDVASELMNVGHVNWDPFQFPETLLIEAESRIMVRQVQEQIAREMRRPSSGRNAVMQLNMGEGKSSVIVPIVAAHLADGSQLVRVIVAKSQSKQMAQILISKLGGLVNRRVYYLPMLWHSSQVARTWTPSRLHLHNACHKATLISGRQDVAQSAIASQSFLDSHSRDIVDESDENFSPRFELIYTMGTQRLIEASPGRWQLIEQVLEFVRRTIPAVAEHLPPSTIEMVPGVSGAFPRTRVLQEDAGNYFVKILAAKICSDEINLVKKSAVRWTETNRPQLLLLRGLLADGVLLFLLSQKRWRVNYGLADRTPATKVAVPFRAKDTPALYSEFSHPDVVIALTLLSYYYKGLDNAELFAAFAHLTNSDQAEITYQEWVGD
;
A
#
# COMPACT_ATOMS: atom_id res chain seq x y z
N MET A 1 38.22 -27.29 -16.08
CA MET A 1 38.97 -27.98 -15.01
C MET A 1 38.66 -27.28 -13.69
N MET A 2 38.45 -28.00 -12.59
CA MET A 2 38.19 -27.40 -11.26
C MET A 2 39.41 -27.63 -10.36
N LEU A 3 39.92 -26.57 -9.75
CA LEU A 3 41.02 -26.58 -8.80
C LEU A 3 40.49 -26.15 -7.43
N ASN A 4 40.94 -26.80 -6.35
CA ASN A 4 40.56 -26.45 -4.99
C ASN A 4 41.79 -25.91 -4.25
N ASP A 5 41.67 -24.75 -3.60
CA ASP A 5 42.69 -24.24 -2.69
C ASP A 5 42.52 -24.89 -1.31
N GLU A 6 43.47 -25.73 -0.92
CA GLU A 6 43.46 -26.48 0.34
C GLU A 6 43.51 -25.58 1.60
N ARG A 7 43.94 -24.32 1.49
CA ARG A 7 44.07 -23.41 2.65
C ARG A 7 42.87 -22.49 2.85
N SER A 8 42.28 -22.00 1.76
CA SER A 8 41.14 -21.06 1.81
C SER A 8 39.79 -21.73 1.61
N GLY A 9 39.74 -22.96 1.08
CA GLY A 9 38.51 -23.64 0.69
C GLY A 9 37.87 -23.07 -0.59
N ASP A 10 38.53 -22.11 -1.25
CA ASP A 10 38.06 -21.50 -2.49
C ASP A 10 38.26 -22.44 -3.69
N ARG A 11 37.28 -22.45 -4.60
CA ARG A 11 37.33 -23.25 -5.84
C ARG A 11 37.58 -22.37 -7.04
N ILE A 12 38.47 -22.80 -7.92
CA ILE A 12 38.84 -22.09 -9.15
C ILE A 12 38.45 -22.96 -10.35
N ALA A 13 37.64 -22.41 -11.25
CA ALA A 13 37.26 -23.02 -12.51
C ALA A 13 38.14 -22.48 -13.65
N LEU A 14 38.77 -23.37 -14.41
CA LEU A 14 39.40 -23.05 -15.69
C LEU A 14 38.44 -23.41 -16.81
N ILE A 15 38.02 -22.39 -17.55
CA ILE A 15 37.03 -22.49 -18.62
C ILE A 15 37.74 -22.19 -19.94
N LEU A 16 37.65 -23.13 -20.89
CA LEU A 16 38.20 -22.97 -22.23
C LEU A 16 37.18 -22.27 -23.12
N GLU A 17 37.52 -21.12 -23.68
CA GLU A 17 36.70 -20.41 -24.64
C GLU A 17 36.85 -21.02 -26.04
N SER A 18 35.79 -21.68 -26.50
CA SER A 18 35.75 -22.37 -27.80
C SER A 18 34.30 -22.57 -28.27
N ASP A 19 34.12 -23.08 -29.49
CA ASP A 19 32.80 -23.49 -29.96
C ASP A 19 32.24 -24.68 -29.17
N LEU A 20 30.94 -24.61 -28.86
CA LEU A 20 30.22 -25.55 -28.01
C LEU A 20 29.25 -26.41 -28.83
N GLN A 21 29.16 -27.70 -28.50
CA GLN A 21 28.04 -28.59 -28.81
C GLN A 21 27.20 -28.77 -27.56
N TYR A 22 25.88 -28.76 -27.71
CA TYR A 22 24.98 -29.09 -26.61
C TYR A 22 23.94 -30.09 -27.08
N ASN A 23 23.53 -30.96 -26.16
CA ASN A 23 22.45 -31.92 -26.37
C ASN A 23 21.61 -32.06 -25.10
N ASN A 24 20.31 -32.26 -25.27
CA ASN A 24 19.39 -32.45 -24.17
C ASN A 24 19.48 -33.90 -23.65
N LYS A 25 19.93 -34.09 -22.41
CA LYS A 25 19.98 -35.39 -21.73
C LYS A 25 19.03 -35.39 -20.53
N GLY A 26 17.75 -35.60 -20.81
CA GLY A 26 16.70 -35.72 -19.79
C GLY A 26 16.40 -34.38 -19.13
N LEU A 27 16.82 -34.21 -17.87
CA LEU A 27 16.58 -32.98 -17.08
C LEU A 27 17.73 -31.96 -17.18
N HIS A 28 18.87 -32.33 -17.78
CA HIS A 28 20.05 -31.48 -17.89
C HIS A 28 20.54 -31.35 -19.34
N VAL A 29 21.16 -30.21 -19.66
CA VAL A 29 21.83 -29.96 -20.93
C VAL A 29 23.29 -30.33 -20.78
N GLU A 30 23.77 -31.27 -21.58
CA GLU A 30 25.20 -31.57 -21.65
C GLU A 30 25.87 -30.65 -22.67
N VAL A 31 26.89 -29.90 -22.24
CA VAL A 31 27.65 -28.98 -23.09
C VAL A 31 29.08 -29.50 -23.25
N ARG A 32 29.56 -29.63 -24.49
CA ARG A 32 30.89 -30.14 -24.86
C ARG A 32 31.61 -29.15 -25.77
N VAL A 33 32.90 -28.98 -25.57
CA VAL A 33 33.79 -28.19 -26.43
C VAL A 33 34.14 -28.97 -27.71
N LYS A 34 33.95 -28.38 -28.89
CA LYS A 34 34.23 -29.03 -30.20
C LYS A 34 35.70 -29.15 -30.53
N ASP A 35 36.48 -28.09 -30.28
CA ASP A 35 37.84 -27.96 -30.78
C ASP A 35 38.78 -27.44 -29.69
N LYS A 36 40.00 -27.99 -29.62
CA LYS A 36 40.96 -27.73 -28.54
C LYS A 36 42.20 -26.93 -29.00
N SER A 37 42.32 -26.64 -30.30
CA SER A 37 43.45 -25.85 -30.82
C SER A 37 43.25 -24.36 -30.54
N GLU A 38 44.18 -23.78 -29.79
CA GLU A 38 44.33 -22.33 -29.46
C GLU A 38 43.11 -21.65 -28.80
N SER A 39 42.60 -22.22 -27.72
CA SER A 39 41.51 -21.62 -26.92
C SER A 39 42.03 -20.74 -25.78
N LYS A 40 41.49 -19.51 -25.66
CA LYS A 40 41.73 -18.61 -24.50
C LYS A 40 41.19 -19.28 -23.23
N VAL A 41 42.01 -19.36 -22.18
CA VAL A 41 41.60 -19.97 -20.89
C VAL A 41 41.19 -18.87 -19.92
N HIS A 42 39.94 -18.92 -19.46
CA HIS A 42 39.42 -18.03 -18.43
C HIS A 42 39.52 -18.68 -17.06
N VAL A 43 40.07 -17.93 -16.10
CA VAL A 43 40.16 -18.33 -14.71
C VAL A 43 39.00 -17.66 -13.96
N VAL A 44 38.13 -18.46 -13.36
CA VAL A 44 36.96 -17.99 -12.63
C VAL A 44 36.99 -18.54 -11.22
N LYS A 45 37.05 -17.65 -10.23
CA LYS A 45 37.06 -18.05 -8.82
C LYS A 45 35.64 -18.05 -8.27
N LEU A 46 35.24 -19.13 -7.61
CA LEU A 46 33.96 -19.23 -6.94
C LEU A 46 34.10 -18.74 -5.49
N ASN A 47 33.43 -17.64 -5.16
CA ASN A 47 33.30 -17.19 -3.79
C ASN A 47 32.03 -17.78 -3.18
N SER A 48 32.21 -18.77 -2.30
CA SER A 48 31.12 -19.50 -1.65
C SER A 48 30.38 -18.69 -0.57
N THR A 49 31.05 -17.68 0.02
CA THR A 49 30.46 -16.81 1.04
C THR A 49 29.54 -15.76 0.43
N LEU A 50 29.93 -15.20 -0.72
CA LEU A 50 29.17 -14.17 -1.44
C LEU A 50 28.30 -14.74 -2.56
N HIS A 51 28.28 -16.07 -2.73
CA HIS A 51 27.55 -16.78 -3.79
C HIS A 51 27.79 -16.18 -5.19
N ARG A 52 29.05 -15.84 -5.50
CA ARG A 52 29.42 -15.09 -6.72
C ARG A 52 30.62 -15.70 -7.43
N LEU A 53 30.54 -15.70 -8.76
CA LEU A 53 31.67 -15.97 -9.65
C LEU A 53 32.50 -14.69 -9.82
N LEU A 54 33.76 -14.76 -9.41
CA LEU A 54 34.77 -13.72 -9.58
C LEU A 54 35.58 -14.05 -10.84
N ASP A 55 35.31 -13.31 -11.92
CA ASP A 55 36.03 -13.39 -13.17
C ASP A 55 37.18 -12.35 -13.22
N ASN A 56 37.98 -12.40 -14.29
CA ASN A 56 39.09 -11.48 -14.51
C ASN A 56 38.65 -10.07 -14.98
N ASN A 57 37.37 -9.72 -14.84
CA ASN A 57 36.74 -8.50 -15.36
C ASN A 57 36.84 -8.30 -16.88
N ASP A 58 37.27 -9.32 -17.62
CA ASP A 58 37.32 -9.32 -19.08
C ASP A 58 35.92 -9.49 -19.69
N LEU A 59 35.60 -8.70 -20.71
CA LEU A 59 34.28 -8.71 -21.35
C LEU A 59 34.04 -10.03 -22.08
N ASP A 60 35.06 -10.56 -22.76
CA ASP A 60 34.98 -11.83 -23.49
C ASP A 60 34.60 -12.98 -22.53
N CYS A 61 35.26 -13.01 -21.36
CA CYS A 61 34.98 -13.98 -20.30
C CYS A 61 33.53 -13.88 -19.81
N LYS A 62 33.03 -12.66 -19.58
CA LYS A 62 31.67 -12.43 -19.07
C LYS A 62 30.60 -12.85 -20.08
N LEU A 63 30.78 -12.50 -21.35
CA LEU A 63 29.85 -12.89 -22.41
C LEU A 63 29.85 -14.41 -22.61
N PHE A 64 31.02 -15.05 -22.56
CA PHE A 64 31.11 -16.51 -22.65
C PHE A 64 30.47 -17.22 -21.44
N LEU A 65 30.68 -16.71 -20.23
CA LEU A 65 30.03 -17.21 -19.01
C LEU A 65 28.50 -17.05 -19.08
N ALA A 66 28.01 -15.89 -19.53
CA ALA A 66 26.58 -15.67 -19.70
C ALA A 66 25.99 -16.66 -20.72
N TYR A 67 26.71 -16.95 -21.81
CA TYR A 67 26.29 -17.94 -22.80
C TYR A 67 26.23 -19.36 -22.21
N LEU A 68 27.24 -19.77 -21.45
CA LEU A 68 27.25 -21.08 -20.77
C LEU A 68 26.09 -21.23 -19.79
N HIS A 69 25.87 -20.22 -18.94
CA HIS A 69 24.77 -20.23 -17.98
C HIS A 69 23.40 -20.28 -18.66
N ALA A 70 23.20 -19.54 -19.76
CA ALA A 70 21.96 -19.59 -20.53
C ALA A 70 21.72 -20.98 -21.13
N LEU A 71 22.75 -21.63 -21.68
CA LEU A 71 22.65 -22.99 -22.25
C LEU A 71 22.28 -24.04 -21.19
N THR A 72 22.96 -24.01 -20.05
CA THR A 72 22.79 -25.00 -18.97
C THR A 72 21.69 -24.62 -17.98
N SER A 73 20.73 -23.78 -18.39
CA SER A 73 19.64 -23.34 -17.52
C SER A 73 18.74 -24.51 -17.11
N HIS A 74 18.35 -24.48 -15.83
CA HIS A 74 17.53 -25.51 -15.21
C HIS A 74 16.46 -24.85 -14.34
N CYS A 75 15.39 -25.58 -14.00
CA CYS A 75 14.30 -25.06 -13.18
C CYS A 75 14.67 -24.82 -11.72
N LEU A 76 15.76 -25.42 -11.25
CA LEU A 76 16.28 -25.21 -9.90
C LEU A 76 17.47 -24.25 -9.95
N PRO A 77 17.56 -23.28 -9.02
CA PRO A 77 18.71 -22.42 -8.89
C PRO A 77 19.99 -23.22 -8.61
N ASP A 78 21.11 -22.79 -9.20
CA ASP A 78 22.41 -23.36 -8.91
C ASP A 78 22.80 -23.07 -7.44
N PRO A 79 23.21 -24.06 -6.63
CA PRO A 79 23.54 -23.84 -5.22
C PRO A 79 24.70 -22.87 -4.97
N ALA A 80 25.58 -22.67 -5.96
CA ALA A 80 26.75 -21.81 -5.83
C ALA A 80 26.42 -20.34 -6.13
N THR A 81 25.53 -20.06 -7.10
CA THR A 81 25.11 -18.70 -7.45
C THR A 81 23.75 -18.29 -6.91
N LEU A 82 22.95 -19.24 -6.42
CA LEU A 82 21.54 -19.09 -6.01
C LEU A 82 20.59 -18.60 -7.13
N HIS A 83 21.02 -18.68 -8.39
CA HIS A 83 20.26 -18.29 -9.57
C HIS A 83 20.17 -19.47 -10.54
N THR A 84 19.09 -19.56 -11.30
CA THR A 84 19.04 -20.44 -12.48
C THR A 84 20.06 -19.97 -13.52
N GLY A 85 20.40 -20.85 -14.47
CA GLY A 85 21.34 -20.48 -15.53
C GLY A 85 20.89 -19.25 -16.33
N THR A 86 19.61 -19.16 -16.69
CA THR A 86 19.09 -17.98 -17.43
C THR A 86 19.13 -16.71 -16.57
N GLU A 87 18.78 -16.79 -15.28
CA GLU A 87 18.87 -15.65 -14.36
C GLU A 87 20.32 -15.19 -14.17
N GLN A 88 21.25 -16.13 -13.98
CA GLN A 88 22.67 -15.81 -13.87
C GLN A 88 23.21 -15.17 -15.15
N ALA A 89 22.78 -15.65 -16.32
CA ALA A 89 23.12 -15.04 -17.60
C ALA A 89 22.62 -13.60 -17.69
N PHE A 90 21.38 -13.32 -17.27
CA PHE A 90 20.86 -11.96 -17.20
C PHE A 90 21.59 -11.08 -16.18
N THR A 91 21.95 -11.61 -15.01
CA THR A 91 22.73 -10.88 -13.99
C THR A 91 24.07 -10.42 -14.57
N ILE A 92 24.73 -11.28 -15.35
CA ILE A 92 26.00 -10.95 -16.02
C ILE A 92 25.76 -9.91 -17.12
N LEU A 93 24.79 -10.16 -18.03
CA LEU A 93 24.52 -9.27 -19.18
C LEU A 93 24.03 -7.88 -18.78
N ARG A 94 23.26 -7.78 -17.68
CA ARG A 94 22.77 -6.51 -17.10
C ARG A 94 23.75 -5.91 -16.09
N SER A 95 24.89 -6.56 -15.84
CA SER A 95 25.87 -6.01 -14.92
C SER A 95 26.48 -4.74 -15.50
N LYS A 96 26.74 -3.75 -14.63
CA LYS A 96 27.42 -2.51 -15.06
C LYS A 96 28.80 -2.77 -15.66
N ALA A 97 29.45 -3.89 -15.32
CA ALA A 97 30.71 -4.25 -15.96
C ALA A 97 30.56 -4.66 -17.43
N VAL A 98 29.44 -5.30 -17.80
CA VAL A 98 29.11 -5.61 -19.21
C VAL A 98 28.51 -4.39 -19.92
N GLU A 99 27.88 -3.45 -19.21
CA GLU A 99 27.41 -2.18 -19.82
C GLU A 99 28.52 -1.11 -19.94
N SER A 100 29.62 -1.21 -19.18
CA SER A 100 30.66 -0.17 -19.12
C SER A 100 31.81 -0.35 -20.11
N PHE A 101 31.70 -1.25 -21.09
CA PHE A 101 32.76 -1.43 -22.09
C PHE A 101 33.08 -0.11 -22.81
N SER A 102 34.35 0.06 -23.17
CA SER A 102 34.78 1.15 -24.05
C SER A 102 34.33 0.87 -25.48
N GLN A 103 34.51 -0.37 -25.95
CA GLN A 103 34.19 -0.77 -27.32
C GLN A 103 33.88 -2.28 -27.43
N LEU A 104 32.93 -2.67 -28.28
CA LEU A 104 32.70 -4.07 -28.65
C LEU A 104 33.65 -4.51 -29.79
N SER A 105 34.21 -5.71 -29.68
CA SER A 105 34.95 -6.39 -30.74
C SER A 105 34.00 -7.24 -31.61
N GLN A 106 34.44 -7.64 -32.82
CA GLN A 106 33.63 -8.53 -33.66
C GLN A 106 33.39 -9.90 -32.99
N ALA A 107 34.32 -10.39 -32.18
CA ALA A 107 34.14 -11.60 -31.38
C ALA A 107 33.00 -11.44 -30.35
N ASN A 108 32.91 -10.27 -29.70
CA ASN A 108 31.84 -9.95 -28.76
C ASN A 108 30.48 -9.83 -29.45
N VAL A 109 30.43 -9.24 -30.65
CA VAL A 109 29.23 -9.21 -31.48
C VAL A 109 28.78 -10.63 -31.86
N ASN A 110 29.71 -11.50 -32.25
CA ASN A 110 29.41 -12.88 -32.59
C ASN A 110 28.87 -13.66 -31.37
N MET A 111 29.45 -13.46 -30.18
CA MET A 111 29.00 -14.09 -28.93
C MET A 111 27.62 -13.61 -28.50
N LEU A 112 27.38 -12.29 -28.53
CA LEU A 112 26.05 -11.71 -28.28
C LEU A 112 25.02 -12.23 -29.30
N GLY A 113 25.42 -12.43 -30.56
CA GLY A 113 24.61 -13.08 -31.57
C GLY A 113 24.22 -14.52 -31.19
N LYS A 114 25.16 -15.32 -30.68
CA LYS A 114 24.89 -16.68 -30.17
C LYS A 114 23.92 -16.67 -28.99
N ILE A 115 24.05 -15.71 -28.07
CA ILE A 115 23.11 -15.55 -26.93
C ILE A 115 21.71 -15.16 -27.43
N ALA A 116 21.62 -14.23 -28.39
CA ALA A 116 20.35 -13.82 -28.99
C ALA A 116 19.68 -14.94 -29.79
N GLN A 117 20.43 -15.92 -30.31
CA GLN A 117 19.87 -17.09 -31.00
C GLN A 117 19.12 -18.04 -30.05
N LEU A 118 19.37 -17.99 -28.75
CA LEU A 118 18.66 -18.82 -27.77
C LEU A 118 17.18 -18.43 -27.62
N SER A 119 16.79 -17.19 -27.97
CA SER A 119 15.38 -16.78 -27.93
C SER A 119 14.53 -17.49 -29.02
N PRO A 120 13.30 -17.94 -28.74
CA PRO A 120 12.48 -18.66 -29.71
C PRO A 120 12.05 -17.78 -30.89
N GLY A 121 11.97 -18.36 -32.09
CA GLY A 121 11.46 -17.67 -33.29
C GLY A 121 9.94 -17.51 -33.25
N ARG A 122 9.40 -16.34 -33.60
CA ARG A 122 7.95 -16.06 -33.52
C ARG A 122 7.44 -15.32 -34.76
N LEU A 123 6.60 -15.99 -35.55
CA LEU A 123 6.03 -15.47 -36.80
C LEU A 123 4.50 -15.57 -36.80
N PHE A 124 3.84 -14.76 -37.63
CA PHE A 124 2.39 -14.87 -37.84
C PHE A 124 2.07 -16.04 -38.76
N TYR A 125 0.97 -16.74 -38.47
CA TYR A 125 0.42 -17.79 -39.31
C TYR A 125 -1.07 -17.51 -39.62
N PRO A 126 -1.52 -17.69 -40.87
CA PRO A 126 -0.71 -17.80 -42.08
C PRO A 126 0.08 -16.50 -42.36
N GLY A 127 1.17 -16.59 -43.10
CA GLY A 127 2.08 -15.47 -43.38
C GLY A 127 1.34 -14.25 -43.93
N GLY A 128 1.68 -13.05 -43.42
CA GLY A 128 1.07 -11.78 -43.82
C GLY A 128 -0.25 -11.41 -43.12
N LYS A 129 -0.86 -12.31 -42.32
CA LYS A 129 -2.10 -12.03 -41.58
C LYS A 129 -1.88 -12.07 -40.06
N ARG A 130 -2.35 -11.06 -39.32
CA ARG A 130 -2.22 -10.96 -37.85
C ARG A 130 -3.31 -11.76 -37.09
N VAL A 131 -3.52 -13.02 -37.46
CA VAL A 131 -4.63 -13.85 -36.93
C VAL A 131 -4.15 -14.88 -35.91
N MET A 132 -3.07 -15.60 -36.20
CA MET A 132 -2.50 -16.63 -35.32
C MET A 132 -0.96 -16.51 -35.26
N GLN A 133 -0.32 -17.12 -34.27
CA GLN A 133 1.15 -17.16 -34.12
C GLN A 133 1.68 -18.59 -34.32
N SER A 134 2.88 -18.68 -34.90
CA SER A 134 3.71 -19.89 -34.96
C SER A 134 5.02 -19.63 -34.21
N VAL A 135 5.46 -20.61 -33.41
CA VAL A 135 6.65 -20.51 -32.54
C VAL A 135 7.64 -21.61 -32.91
N LYS A 136 8.89 -21.24 -33.17
CA LYS A 136 9.99 -22.15 -33.48
C LYS A 136 10.94 -22.24 -32.30
N TRP A 137 11.00 -23.41 -31.67
CA TRP A 137 11.92 -23.74 -30.59
C TRP A 137 13.11 -24.56 -31.11
N ASP A 138 14.27 -24.40 -30.49
CA ASP A 138 15.39 -25.32 -30.62
C ASP A 138 15.07 -26.62 -29.87
N GLN A 139 15.20 -27.76 -30.56
CA GLN A 139 14.91 -29.08 -30.01
C GLN A 139 16.04 -29.59 -29.09
N GLY A 140 17.25 -29.06 -29.23
CA GLY A 140 18.42 -29.42 -28.42
C GLY A 140 18.46 -28.73 -27.06
N LEU A 141 17.54 -27.78 -26.79
CA LEU A 141 17.51 -27.00 -25.57
C LEU A 141 16.14 -27.05 -24.87
N PRO A 142 16.10 -27.11 -23.53
CA PRO A 142 14.88 -26.94 -22.77
C PRO A 142 14.24 -25.55 -22.99
N VAL A 143 12.94 -25.47 -22.74
CA VAL A 143 12.17 -24.21 -22.83
C VAL A 143 12.75 -23.12 -21.92
N LEU A 144 13.32 -23.51 -20.76
CA LEU A 144 13.89 -22.57 -19.77
C LEU A 144 15.19 -21.89 -20.23
N SER A 145 15.97 -22.55 -21.08
CA SER A 145 17.17 -21.97 -21.70
C SER A 145 16.83 -20.99 -22.82
N GLN A 146 15.59 -21.04 -23.34
CA GLN A 146 15.14 -20.28 -24.52
C GLN A 146 14.25 -19.10 -24.13
N HIS A 147 14.83 -18.09 -23.49
CA HIS A 147 14.10 -16.94 -22.95
C HIS A 147 13.93 -15.81 -23.98
N ASP A 148 12.72 -15.23 -24.08
CA ASP A 148 12.39 -14.18 -25.05
C ASP A 148 13.18 -12.86 -24.82
N ASP A 149 13.44 -12.51 -23.56
CA ASP A 149 14.13 -11.25 -23.21
C ASP A 149 15.65 -11.26 -23.45
N LEU A 150 16.28 -12.40 -23.75
CA LEU A 150 17.72 -12.45 -24.07
C LEU A 150 18.02 -11.60 -25.32
N LEU A 151 17.17 -11.69 -26.34
CA LEU A 151 17.26 -10.83 -27.51
C LEU A 151 17.10 -9.34 -27.16
N THR A 152 16.17 -9.00 -26.26
CA THR A 152 15.91 -7.61 -25.85
C THR A 152 17.13 -7.01 -25.15
N VAL A 153 17.76 -7.76 -24.26
CA VAL A 153 18.97 -7.33 -23.54
C VAL A 153 20.14 -7.17 -24.51
N VAL A 154 20.36 -8.13 -25.40
CA VAL A 154 21.41 -8.05 -26.44
C VAL A 154 21.17 -6.86 -27.38
N ALA A 155 19.93 -6.62 -27.80
CA ALA A 155 19.57 -5.45 -28.60
C ALA A 155 19.80 -4.14 -27.85
N GLY A 156 19.65 -4.12 -26.52
CA GLY A 156 20.05 -3.01 -25.65
C GLY A 156 21.54 -2.72 -25.72
N LEU A 157 22.39 -3.74 -25.58
CA LEU A 157 23.85 -3.62 -25.67
C LEU A 157 24.30 -3.14 -27.06
N PHE A 158 23.66 -3.61 -28.12
CA PHE A 158 23.92 -3.11 -29.48
C PHE A 158 23.49 -1.64 -29.65
N ARG A 159 22.33 -1.24 -29.12
CA ARG A 159 21.91 0.18 -29.10
C ARG A 159 22.89 1.06 -28.32
N GLN A 160 23.39 0.58 -27.19
CA GLN A 160 24.39 1.30 -26.39
C GLN A 160 25.72 1.45 -27.16
N SER A 161 26.16 0.38 -27.85
CA SER A 161 27.32 0.44 -28.73
C SER A 161 27.12 1.39 -29.90
N GLU A 162 25.92 1.45 -30.48
CA GLU A 162 25.57 2.37 -31.56
C GLU A 162 25.53 3.84 -31.08
N ALA A 163 25.00 4.09 -29.88
CA ALA A 163 25.04 5.40 -29.23
C ALA A 163 26.48 5.83 -28.89
N SER A 164 27.34 4.88 -28.52
CA SER A 164 28.76 5.12 -28.22
C SER A 164 29.64 5.24 -29.48
N LYS A 165 29.10 4.93 -30.68
CA LYS A 165 29.80 5.04 -31.97
C LYS A 165 30.31 6.47 -32.23
N ILE A 166 29.68 7.47 -31.61
CA ILE A 166 30.13 8.87 -31.69
C ILE A 166 31.57 9.06 -31.20
N PHE A 167 32.04 8.23 -30.26
CA PHE A 167 33.40 8.27 -29.73
C PHE A 167 34.39 7.39 -30.55
N HIS A 168 33.90 6.53 -31.44
CA HIS A 168 34.68 5.56 -32.21
C HIS A 168 34.13 5.39 -33.65
N PRO A 169 34.22 6.43 -34.52
CA PRO A 169 33.56 6.44 -35.83
C PRO A 169 34.15 5.47 -36.87
N GLU A 170 35.41 5.06 -36.71
CA GLU A 170 36.16 4.28 -37.73
C GLU A 170 35.87 2.78 -37.73
N ILE A 171 35.09 2.28 -36.76
CA ILE A 171 34.92 0.85 -36.56
C ILE A 171 33.48 0.45 -36.92
N GLU A 172 33.37 -0.30 -38.02
CA GLU A 172 32.10 -0.81 -38.52
C GLU A 172 31.90 -2.27 -38.09
N LEU A 173 31.01 -2.47 -37.12
CA LEU A 173 30.67 -3.81 -36.61
C LEU A 173 29.54 -4.42 -37.44
N GLN A 174 29.70 -5.67 -37.87
CA GLN A 174 28.65 -6.39 -38.59
C GLN A 174 27.64 -7.01 -37.61
N ILE A 175 26.56 -6.28 -37.32
CA ILE A 175 25.48 -6.74 -36.44
C ILE A 175 24.43 -7.51 -37.26
N THR A 176 24.39 -8.83 -37.12
CA THR A 176 23.36 -9.66 -37.77
C THR A 176 22.06 -9.65 -36.96
N ARG A 177 21.03 -8.93 -37.45
CA ARG A 177 19.69 -8.92 -36.83
C ARG A 177 18.86 -10.14 -37.27
N ARG A 178 18.20 -10.79 -36.32
CA ARG A 178 17.27 -11.90 -36.55
C ARG A 178 16.02 -11.42 -37.32
N LYS A 179 15.64 -12.12 -38.40
CA LYS A 179 14.44 -11.81 -39.23
C LYS A 179 13.24 -12.72 -38.92
N ASP A 180 13.47 -13.78 -38.15
CA ASP A 180 12.52 -14.84 -37.78
C ASP A 180 11.66 -14.50 -36.55
N ILE A 181 11.71 -13.25 -36.08
CA ILE A 181 10.90 -12.74 -34.95
C ILE A 181 10.19 -11.45 -35.37
N LYS A 182 8.94 -11.30 -34.92
CA LYS A 182 8.22 -10.02 -34.96
C LYS A 182 8.12 -9.41 -33.57
N ASP A 183 8.59 -8.17 -33.42
CA ASP A 183 8.67 -7.44 -32.14
C ASP A 183 7.35 -7.44 -31.35
N HIS A 184 6.22 -7.22 -32.04
CA HIS A 184 4.90 -7.27 -31.41
C HIS A 184 4.58 -8.66 -30.79
N LEU A 185 4.94 -9.75 -31.47
CA LEU A 185 4.69 -11.10 -30.98
C LEU A 185 5.62 -11.46 -29.83
N GLN A 186 6.86 -10.99 -29.88
CA GLN A 186 7.83 -11.14 -28.80
C GLN A 186 7.40 -10.37 -27.56
N ALA A 187 7.06 -9.08 -27.69
CA ALA A 187 6.56 -8.27 -26.57
C ALA A 187 5.31 -8.89 -25.94
N ARG A 188 4.38 -9.40 -26.76
CA ARG A 188 3.21 -10.14 -26.25
C ARG A 188 3.59 -11.43 -25.53
N ALA A 189 4.59 -12.16 -26.02
CA ALA A 189 5.10 -13.35 -25.37
C ALA A 189 5.75 -13.00 -24.04
N SER A 190 6.65 -12.00 -23.98
CA SER A 190 7.26 -11.51 -22.74
C SER A 190 6.22 -11.01 -21.73
N MET A 191 5.19 -10.27 -22.16
CA MET A 191 4.10 -9.81 -21.28
C MET A 191 3.27 -10.96 -20.69
N ARG A 192 3.12 -12.07 -21.43
CA ARG A 192 2.40 -13.26 -20.95
C ARG A 192 3.29 -14.18 -20.13
N ALA A 193 4.56 -14.26 -20.49
CA ALA A 193 5.57 -15.09 -19.85
C ALA A 193 6.08 -14.47 -18.55
N SER A 194 5.90 -13.16 -18.35
CA SER A 194 6.28 -12.42 -17.13
C SER A 194 5.68 -13.01 -15.85
N VAL A 195 4.53 -13.69 -15.94
CA VAL A 195 3.90 -14.41 -14.82
C VAL A 195 4.75 -15.61 -14.36
N PHE A 196 5.60 -16.14 -15.25
CA PHE A 196 6.50 -17.28 -14.99
C PHE A 196 7.95 -16.84 -14.76
N HIS A 197 8.23 -15.54 -14.74
CA HIS A 197 9.57 -14.99 -14.51
C HIS A 197 9.68 -14.39 -13.11
N VAL A 198 10.90 -14.35 -12.58
CA VAL A 198 11.21 -13.75 -11.27
C VAL A 198 11.47 -12.26 -11.43
N SER A 199 11.20 -11.48 -10.38
CA SER A 199 11.51 -10.05 -10.35
C SER A 199 12.98 -9.79 -10.63
N GLY A 200 13.26 -8.87 -11.55
CA GLY A 200 14.60 -8.57 -12.04
C GLY A 200 15.02 -9.41 -13.26
N PHE A 201 14.22 -10.39 -13.69
CA PHE A 201 14.51 -11.29 -14.81
C PHE A 201 13.35 -11.47 -15.79
N GLY A 202 12.43 -10.50 -15.88
CA GLY A 202 11.35 -10.48 -16.88
C GLY A 202 9.94 -10.34 -16.31
N ALA A 203 9.75 -10.43 -14.99
CA ALA A 203 8.43 -10.25 -14.34
C ALA A 203 7.87 -8.83 -14.52
N GLU A 204 8.76 -7.84 -14.51
CA GLU A 204 8.48 -6.41 -14.72
C GLU A 204 7.83 -6.10 -16.08
N ASN A 205 7.92 -6.99 -17.07
CA ASN A 205 7.22 -6.82 -18.35
C ASN A 205 5.70 -7.05 -18.25
N HIS A 206 5.16 -7.33 -17.05
CA HIS A 206 3.73 -7.49 -16.84
C HIS A 206 2.96 -6.17 -17.03
N ASN A 207 2.07 -6.12 -18.03
CA ASN A 207 1.26 -4.94 -18.33
C ASN A 207 -0.22 -5.30 -18.53
N LYS A 208 -1.12 -4.54 -17.88
CA LYS A 208 -2.59 -4.69 -17.97
C LYS A 208 -3.26 -3.64 -18.84
N SER A 209 -2.52 -2.72 -19.45
CA SER A 209 -3.09 -1.60 -20.21
C SER A 209 -3.93 -2.03 -21.41
N HIS A 210 -3.73 -3.26 -21.88
CA HIS A 210 -4.48 -3.87 -22.97
C HIS A 210 -5.54 -4.88 -22.48
N ASP A 211 -5.72 -4.99 -21.16
CA ASP A 211 -6.72 -5.85 -20.52
C ASP A 211 -8.04 -5.08 -20.32
N LEU A 212 -9.18 -5.74 -20.54
CA LEU A 212 -10.50 -5.14 -20.35
C LEU A 212 -11.00 -5.37 -18.91
N ILE A 213 -11.57 -4.32 -18.28
CA ILE A 213 -12.16 -4.40 -16.93
C ILE A 213 -13.44 -5.22 -16.98
N TYR A 214 -13.47 -6.30 -16.20
CA TYR A 214 -14.63 -7.16 -16.04
C TYR A 214 -15.50 -6.68 -14.86
N ASN A 215 -16.68 -6.12 -15.15
CA ASN A 215 -17.61 -5.62 -14.14
C ASN A 215 -18.57 -6.71 -13.64
N SER A 216 -18.63 -6.92 -12.31
CA SER A 216 -19.48 -7.95 -11.68
C SER A 216 -20.81 -7.38 -11.13
N ARG A 217 -21.86 -8.21 -11.07
CA ARG A 217 -23.29 -7.79 -10.95
C ARG A 217 -23.84 -7.47 -9.53
N ASP A 218 -23.08 -7.56 -8.43
CA ASP A 218 -23.64 -7.55 -7.05
C ASP A 218 -23.16 -6.36 -6.21
N GLN A 219 -23.97 -5.29 -6.11
CA GLN A 219 -23.77 -4.17 -5.18
C GLN A 219 -25.00 -3.99 -4.24
N GLU A 220 -24.98 -4.53 -3.01
CA GLU A 220 -25.97 -4.26 -1.94
C GLU A 220 -25.32 -3.71 -0.64
N LYS A 221 -26.03 -2.81 0.06
CA LYS A 221 -25.57 -1.94 1.16
C LYS A 221 -25.12 -2.66 2.46
N ASN A 222 -24.19 -2.02 3.17
CA ASN A 222 -23.30 -2.58 4.19
C ASN A 222 -23.93 -2.79 5.60
N ARG A 223 -24.72 -3.86 5.78
CA ARG A 223 -25.42 -4.27 7.03
C ARG A 223 -24.56 -4.29 8.31
N PHE A 224 -23.27 -4.62 8.19
CA PHE A 224 -22.39 -4.83 9.35
C PHE A 224 -21.96 -3.52 10.02
N ALA A 225 -21.87 -2.43 9.25
CA ALA A 225 -21.51 -1.12 9.77
C ALA A 225 -22.58 -0.57 10.72
N ILE A 226 -23.87 -0.74 10.37
CA ILE A 226 -25.00 -0.30 11.19
C ILE A 226 -25.06 -1.08 12.51
N MET A 227 -24.78 -2.38 12.46
CA MET A 227 -24.79 -3.25 13.64
C MET A 227 -23.71 -2.86 14.65
N ALA A 228 -22.50 -2.56 14.19
CA ALA A 228 -21.39 -2.13 15.05
C ALA A 228 -21.69 -0.79 15.74
N LEU A 229 -22.33 0.15 15.04
CA LEU A 229 -22.71 1.46 15.60
C LEU A 229 -23.72 1.32 16.75
N LEU A 230 -24.81 0.57 16.55
CA LEU A 230 -25.85 0.38 17.57
C LEU A 230 -25.31 -0.31 18.83
N CYS A 231 -24.46 -1.33 18.67
CA CYS A 231 -23.79 -1.99 19.80
C CYS A 231 -22.90 -1.03 20.59
N THR A 232 -22.19 -0.13 19.92
CA THR A 232 -21.30 0.83 20.59
C THR A 232 -22.09 1.81 21.46
N ILE A 233 -23.23 2.30 20.95
CA ILE A 233 -24.08 3.25 21.68
C ILE A 233 -24.75 2.54 22.88
N SER A 234 -25.11 1.26 22.79
CA SER A 234 -25.75 0.53 23.90
C SER A 234 -24.86 0.31 25.13
N PHE A 235 -23.53 0.37 24.99
CA PHE A 235 -22.60 0.24 26.11
C PHE A 235 -22.19 1.59 26.73
N SER A 236 -22.73 2.71 26.25
CA SER A 236 -22.51 4.02 26.87
C SER A 236 -23.21 4.11 28.21
N LYS A 237 -22.55 4.71 29.22
CA LYS A 237 -23.12 4.93 30.56
C LYS A 237 -24.41 5.76 30.54
N ASN A 238 -24.59 6.60 29.51
CA ASN A 238 -25.75 7.47 29.35
C ASN A 238 -26.72 6.97 28.26
N ALA A 239 -26.62 5.69 27.87
CA ALA A 239 -27.44 5.13 26.80
C ALA A 239 -28.91 5.02 27.22
N GLN A 240 -29.79 5.75 26.55
CA GLN A 240 -31.24 5.55 26.68
C GLN A 240 -31.68 4.43 25.74
N MET A 241 -32.06 3.29 26.32
CA MET A 241 -32.38 2.07 25.55
C MET A 241 -33.58 2.27 24.62
N ASP A 242 -34.55 3.08 25.02
CA ASP A 242 -35.77 3.34 24.23
C ASP A 242 -35.43 4.06 22.91
N GLN A 243 -34.50 5.03 22.94
CA GLN A 243 -34.04 5.74 21.75
C GLN A 243 -33.24 4.82 20.81
N LEU A 244 -32.49 3.88 21.38
CA LEU A 244 -31.67 2.94 20.63
C LEU A 244 -32.52 1.86 19.95
N GLN A 245 -33.58 1.40 20.62
CA GLN A 245 -34.60 0.54 20.04
C GLN A 245 -35.30 1.22 18.86
N LEU A 246 -35.64 2.50 19.01
CA LEU A 246 -36.24 3.29 17.94
C LEU A 246 -35.32 3.41 16.71
N LEU A 247 -34.04 3.73 16.90
CA LEU A 247 -33.05 3.80 15.83
C LEU A 247 -32.85 2.44 15.12
N ALA A 248 -32.83 1.35 15.88
CA ALA A 248 -32.75 0.00 15.32
C ALA A 248 -33.99 -0.36 14.49
N MET A 249 -35.17 0.13 14.89
CA MET A 249 -36.41 -0.04 14.14
C MET A 249 -36.41 0.76 12.84
N CYS A 250 -35.93 2.01 12.83
CA CYS A 250 -35.79 2.81 11.61
C CYS A 250 -34.88 2.13 10.56
N ALA A 251 -33.82 1.46 11.01
CA ALA A 251 -32.90 0.75 10.12
C ALA A 251 -33.47 -0.55 9.52
N LYS A 252 -34.52 -1.12 10.13
CA LYS A 252 -35.13 -2.40 9.71
C LYS A 252 -36.50 -2.25 9.06
N SER A 253 -37.26 -1.23 9.41
CA SER A 253 -38.62 -1.03 8.91
C SER A 253 -38.62 -0.19 7.63
N ARG A 254 -39.15 -0.76 6.55
CA ARG A 254 -39.31 -0.08 5.25
C ARG A 254 -40.30 1.09 5.33
N GLN A 255 -41.27 1.04 6.23
CA GLN A 255 -42.26 2.11 6.45
C GLN A 255 -41.63 3.32 7.16
N LEU A 256 -40.78 3.09 8.17
CA LEU A 256 -40.04 4.18 8.84
C LEU A 256 -38.98 4.79 7.93
N ALA A 257 -38.38 3.99 7.04
CA ALA A 257 -37.40 4.48 6.07
C ALA A 257 -37.97 5.39 4.97
N LEU A 258 -39.30 5.43 4.80
CA LEU A 258 -39.98 6.32 3.85
C LEU A 258 -40.15 7.74 4.39
N VAL A 259 -40.04 7.95 5.70
CA VAL A 259 -40.12 9.27 6.33
C VAL A 259 -38.79 9.99 6.08
N GLN A 260 -38.83 11.02 5.23
CA GLN A 260 -37.63 11.76 4.84
C GLN A 260 -37.17 12.70 5.95
N ALA A 261 -35.87 12.66 6.26
CA ALA A 261 -35.27 13.58 7.22
C ALA A 261 -35.26 15.02 6.66
N PRO A 262 -35.45 16.04 7.51
CA PRO A 262 -35.44 17.44 7.09
C PRO A 262 -34.06 17.87 6.59
N SER A 263 -34.05 18.59 5.47
CA SER A 263 -32.84 19.03 4.75
C SER A 263 -32.13 20.23 5.39
N ALA A 264 -31.74 20.14 6.67
CA ALA A 264 -30.96 21.19 7.34
C ALA A 264 -29.65 20.65 7.89
N ALA A 265 -28.59 21.47 7.84
CA ALA A 265 -27.24 21.09 8.26
C ALA A 265 -27.08 20.99 9.80
N SER A 266 -27.91 21.72 10.55
CA SER A 266 -27.85 21.78 12.02
C SER A 266 -29.19 22.20 12.62
N PHE A 267 -29.53 21.64 13.78
CA PHE A 267 -30.71 21.99 14.58
C PHE A 267 -30.25 22.50 15.96
N SER A 268 -30.92 23.50 16.51
CA SER A 268 -30.58 24.11 17.82
C SER A 268 -31.78 24.02 18.76
N PRO A 269 -32.08 22.84 19.35
CA PRO A 269 -33.31 22.61 20.10
C PRO A 269 -33.50 23.54 21.30
N ASP A 270 -32.39 24.03 21.86
CA ASP A 270 -32.30 24.99 22.95
C ASP A 270 -33.02 26.31 22.65
N ARG A 271 -33.04 26.72 21.37
CA ARG A 271 -33.72 27.95 20.96
C ARG A 271 -35.23 27.80 20.88
N GLY A 272 -35.78 26.58 20.87
CA GLY A 272 -37.22 26.33 20.77
C GLY A 272 -37.78 26.48 19.35
N ARG A 273 -39.10 26.32 19.17
CA ARG A 273 -39.75 26.23 17.85
C ARG A 273 -40.55 27.47 17.41
N LEU A 274 -41.14 28.21 18.36
CA LEU A 274 -42.03 29.35 18.05
C LEU A 274 -41.27 30.66 18.23
N VAL A 275 -41.58 31.66 17.41
CA VAL A 275 -41.09 33.03 17.60
C VAL A 275 -41.95 33.73 18.66
N SER A 276 -41.37 33.98 19.83
CA SER A 276 -42.05 34.68 20.94
C SER A 276 -41.87 36.20 20.83
N GLY A 277 -42.91 36.97 21.19
CA GLY A 277 -42.84 38.44 21.13
C GLY A 277 -41.84 39.04 22.10
N SER A 278 -41.77 38.52 23.32
CA SER A 278 -40.81 38.94 24.34
C SER A 278 -39.35 38.81 23.90
N MET A 279 -39.06 37.80 23.08
CA MET A 279 -37.73 37.58 22.53
C MET A 279 -37.39 38.63 21.46
N LEU A 280 -38.32 38.93 20.55
CA LEU A 280 -38.16 40.01 19.57
C LEU A 280 -38.02 41.38 20.24
N GLU A 281 -38.83 41.65 21.27
CA GLU A 281 -38.72 42.86 22.09
C GLU A 281 -37.33 42.98 22.72
N THR A 282 -36.78 41.88 23.26
CA THR A 282 -35.45 41.86 23.87
C THR A 282 -34.34 42.18 22.87
N ILE A 283 -34.42 41.65 21.65
CA ILE A 283 -33.43 41.94 20.59
C ILE A 283 -33.56 43.39 20.12
N LEU A 284 -34.78 43.85 19.83
CA LEU A 284 -35.03 45.22 19.37
C LEU A 284 -34.62 46.24 20.44
N ASN A 285 -34.80 45.92 21.72
CA ASN A 285 -34.39 46.78 22.83
C ASN A 285 -32.87 47.05 22.89
N ARG A 286 -32.04 46.21 22.26
CA ARG A 286 -30.58 46.42 22.19
C ARG A 286 -30.17 47.42 21.11
N TYR A 287 -31.04 47.69 20.15
CA TYR A 287 -30.78 48.54 18.98
C TYR A 287 -31.65 49.81 18.97
N LEU A 288 -32.11 50.23 20.16
CA LEU A 288 -32.88 51.44 20.35
C LEU A 288 -31.98 52.67 20.29
N LEU A 289 -32.47 53.71 19.62
CA LEU A 289 -31.85 55.03 19.66
C LEU A 289 -32.04 55.69 21.02
N THR A 290 -31.07 56.52 21.38
CA THR A 290 -31.07 57.24 22.65
C THR A 290 -31.99 58.46 22.59
N SER A 291 -32.41 58.98 23.74
CA SER A 291 -33.45 60.03 23.82
C SER A 291 -33.10 61.35 23.13
N HIS A 292 -31.81 61.61 22.83
CA HIS A 292 -31.36 62.82 22.14
C HIS A 292 -31.40 62.70 20.61
N GLU A 293 -31.56 61.49 20.08
CA GLU A 293 -31.59 61.19 18.64
C GLU A 293 -33.04 61.06 18.11
N THR A 294 -34.03 61.10 19.02
CA THR A 294 -35.46 60.91 18.70
C THR A 294 -36.22 62.24 18.55
N PRO A 295 -37.29 62.29 17.73
CA PRO A 295 -38.06 63.51 17.48
C PRO A 295 -38.63 64.19 18.74
N GLU A 296 -38.96 63.42 19.78
CA GLU A 296 -39.50 63.90 21.05
C GLU A 296 -38.52 64.76 21.86
N TRP A 297 -37.22 64.71 21.52
CA TRP A 297 -36.24 65.64 22.06
C TRP A 297 -36.57 67.09 21.68
N ASN A 298 -37.20 67.33 20.53
CA ASN A 298 -37.50 68.67 20.02
C ASN A 298 -38.85 69.23 20.50
N ILE A 299 -39.52 68.58 21.46
CA ILE A 299 -40.76 69.07 22.05
C ILE A 299 -40.50 70.40 22.77
N ALA A 300 -41.21 71.45 22.39
CA ALA A 300 -41.11 72.77 23.02
C ALA A 300 -41.68 72.77 24.45
N ARG A 301 -41.09 73.61 25.31
CA ARG A 301 -41.53 73.83 26.69
C ARG A 301 -42.80 74.68 26.69
N GLN A 302 -43.79 74.31 27.51
CA GLN A 302 -45.04 75.08 27.61
C GLN A 302 -44.87 76.30 28.53
N GLU A 303 -45.69 77.33 28.35
CA GLU A 303 -45.71 78.50 29.23
C GLU A 303 -46.10 78.05 30.65
N ASN A 304 -45.27 78.43 31.64
CA ASN A 304 -45.38 78.09 33.07
C ASN A 304 -45.02 76.64 33.51
N GLU A 305 -44.46 75.81 32.63
CA GLU A 305 -44.00 74.46 32.98
C GLU A 305 -42.63 74.47 33.70
N LYS A 306 -42.48 73.81 34.85
CA LYS A 306 -41.17 73.69 35.54
C LYS A 306 -40.23 72.77 34.77
N ARG A 307 -38.92 73.02 34.83
CA ARG A 307 -37.91 72.22 34.08
C ARG A 307 -37.99 70.71 34.37
N LYS A 308 -38.18 70.32 35.63
CA LYS A 308 -38.37 68.91 36.02
C LYS A 308 -39.62 68.28 35.38
N ASP A 309 -40.69 69.05 35.24
CA ASP A 309 -41.94 68.59 34.63
C ASP A 309 -41.82 68.47 33.12
N TYR A 310 -41.11 69.42 32.49
CA TYR A 310 -40.74 69.40 31.07
C TYR A 310 -39.88 68.18 30.70
N ASP A 311 -38.83 67.90 31.48
CA ASP A 311 -37.95 66.74 31.24
C ASP A 311 -38.72 65.42 31.44
N ARG A 312 -39.57 65.34 32.47
CA ARG A 312 -40.44 64.19 32.72
C ARG A 312 -41.46 63.97 31.61
N ARG A 313 -42.06 65.04 31.06
CA ARG A 313 -43.01 64.96 29.94
C ARG A 313 -42.34 64.47 28.67
N ARG A 314 -41.15 64.97 28.35
CA ARG A 314 -40.34 64.51 27.20
C ARG A 314 -39.94 63.05 27.32
N GLU A 315 -39.47 62.65 28.50
CA GLU A 315 -39.08 61.27 28.76
C GLU A 315 -40.30 60.32 28.72
N SER A 316 -41.46 60.75 29.23
CA SER A 316 -42.71 59.98 29.17
C SER A 316 -43.23 59.83 27.74
N ALA A 317 -43.25 60.92 26.95
CA ALA A 317 -43.66 60.90 25.55
C ALA A 317 -42.73 60.01 24.70
N TRP A 318 -41.42 60.13 24.89
CA TRP A 318 -40.43 59.27 24.24
C TRP A 318 -40.64 57.79 24.60
N LYS A 319 -40.79 57.46 25.90
CA LYS A 319 -41.05 56.06 26.33
C LYS A 319 -42.33 55.49 25.71
N GLN A 320 -43.38 56.30 25.58
CA GLN A 320 -44.65 55.89 24.99
C GLN A 320 -44.53 55.61 23.48
N SER A 321 -44.02 56.56 22.69
CA SER A 321 -43.80 56.39 21.24
C SER A 321 -42.87 55.22 20.93
N LYS A 322 -41.82 55.08 21.73
CA LYS A 322 -40.84 53.98 21.64
C LYS A 322 -41.48 52.62 21.85
N ASN A 323 -42.21 52.43 22.95
CA ASN A 323 -42.85 51.15 23.26
C ASN A 323 -43.92 50.78 22.23
N GLU A 324 -44.63 51.78 21.70
CA GLU A 324 -45.60 51.60 20.62
C GLU A 324 -44.91 51.19 19.31
N MET A 325 -43.78 51.81 18.95
CA MET A 325 -43.00 51.44 17.77
C MET A 325 -42.46 50.01 17.86
N VAL A 326 -41.88 49.63 19.00
CA VAL A 326 -41.42 48.25 19.24
C VAL A 326 -42.56 47.25 19.08
N ARG A 327 -43.76 47.53 19.64
CA ARG A 327 -44.93 46.66 19.45
C ARG A 327 -45.32 46.49 17.98
N ARG A 328 -45.37 47.58 17.20
CA ARG A 328 -45.74 47.52 15.78
C ARG A 328 -44.76 46.67 14.97
N VAL A 329 -43.46 46.85 15.22
CA VAL A 329 -42.40 46.07 14.58
C VAL A 329 -42.49 44.59 14.97
N VAL A 330 -42.68 44.28 16.26
CA VAL A 330 -42.83 42.90 16.75
C VAL A 330 -44.06 42.23 16.13
N ASN A 331 -45.18 42.92 16.02
CA ASN A 331 -46.40 42.39 15.40
C ASN A 331 -46.21 42.13 13.91
N SER A 332 -45.50 43.02 13.20
CA SER A 332 -45.17 42.85 11.77
C SER A 332 -44.20 41.67 11.52
N LEU A 333 -43.26 41.41 12.43
CA LEU A 333 -42.36 40.26 12.32
C LEU A 333 -43.05 38.95 12.69
N LYS A 334 -43.94 38.96 13.69
CA LYS A 334 -44.74 37.79 14.08
C LYS A 334 -45.67 37.30 12.97
N SER A 335 -46.29 38.21 12.22
CA SER A 335 -47.22 37.84 11.14
C SER A 335 -46.54 37.13 9.97
N GLN A 336 -45.21 37.25 9.83
CA GLN A 336 -44.44 36.57 8.80
C GLN A 336 -44.09 35.12 9.16
N TRP A 337 -44.33 34.68 10.39
CA TRP A 337 -44.10 33.29 10.79
C TRP A 337 -45.20 32.37 10.23
N PRO A 338 -44.90 31.19 9.66
CA PRO A 338 -43.59 30.53 9.60
C PRO A 338 -42.78 30.84 8.33
N CYS A 339 -41.58 31.40 8.50
CA CYS A 339 -40.60 31.58 7.43
C CYS A 339 -39.17 31.41 7.98
N ALA A 340 -38.24 30.94 7.15
CA ALA A 340 -36.83 30.79 7.53
C ALA A 340 -36.10 32.15 7.59
N THR A 341 -36.45 33.07 6.69
CA THR A 341 -35.81 34.38 6.56
C THR A 341 -36.87 35.49 6.47
N PRO A 342 -37.18 36.20 7.56
CA PRO A 342 -38.15 37.29 7.55
C PRO A 342 -37.64 38.49 6.75
N VAL A 343 -38.57 39.22 6.16
CA VAL A 343 -38.35 40.47 5.43
C VAL A 343 -38.44 41.65 6.39
N ASN A 344 -37.73 42.74 6.07
CA ASN A 344 -37.77 43.96 6.88
C ASN A 344 -39.23 44.44 7.05
N PRO A 345 -39.63 44.82 8.28
CA PRO A 345 -40.99 45.24 8.60
C PRO A 345 -41.34 46.52 7.84
N GLN A 346 -42.45 46.52 7.10
CA GLN A 346 -42.97 47.66 6.35
C GLN A 346 -43.73 48.64 7.28
N VAL A 347 -43.08 49.03 8.37
CA VAL A 347 -43.63 49.97 9.35
C VAL A 347 -43.01 51.35 9.09
N THR A 348 -43.84 52.39 9.01
CA THR A 348 -43.38 53.76 8.80
C THR A 348 -42.62 54.26 10.03
N ASP A 349 -41.61 55.11 9.80
CA ASP A 349 -40.84 55.80 10.86
C ASP A 349 -40.00 54.91 11.80
N VAL A 350 -39.77 53.63 11.47
CA VAL A 350 -38.98 52.71 12.30
C VAL A 350 -37.54 53.19 12.53
N SER A 351 -36.90 53.72 11.48
CA SER A 351 -35.51 54.21 11.55
C SER A 351 -35.31 55.41 12.48
N LYS A 352 -36.40 56.08 12.89
CA LYS A 352 -36.36 57.19 13.86
C LYS A 352 -36.21 56.72 15.31
N TYR A 353 -36.45 55.43 15.59
CA TYR A 353 -36.42 54.88 16.96
C TYR A 353 -35.57 53.62 17.11
N ILE A 354 -35.41 52.83 16.03
CA ILE A 354 -34.73 51.53 16.04
C ILE A 354 -33.78 51.43 14.84
N LEU A 355 -32.53 51.04 15.09
CA LEU A 355 -31.57 50.68 14.04
C LEU A 355 -31.90 49.29 13.46
N ILE A 356 -32.97 49.22 12.67
CA ILE A 356 -33.55 47.97 12.18
C ILE A 356 -32.57 47.15 11.34
N ASP A 357 -31.72 47.79 10.55
CA ASP A 357 -30.75 47.11 9.69
C ASP A 357 -29.68 46.34 10.47
N ASN A 358 -29.36 46.79 11.70
CA ASN A 358 -28.44 46.10 12.59
C ASN A 358 -29.12 44.98 13.40
N ALA A 359 -30.43 45.11 13.66
CA ALA A 359 -31.20 44.10 14.39
C ALA A 359 -31.64 42.92 13.51
N MET A 360 -31.92 43.17 12.22
CA MET A 360 -32.45 42.17 11.29
C MET A 360 -31.56 40.94 11.06
N PRO A 361 -30.21 41.03 11.00
CA PRO A 361 -29.35 39.84 10.91
C PRO A 361 -29.55 38.87 12.08
N LEU A 362 -29.67 39.38 13.31
CA LEU A 362 -29.91 38.56 14.51
C LEU A 362 -31.32 37.97 14.52
N ILE A 363 -32.31 38.74 14.07
CA ILE A 363 -33.69 38.26 13.94
C ILE A 363 -33.78 37.15 12.88
N LYS A 364 -33.08 37.30 11.75
CA LYS A 364 -33.01 36.28 10.68
C LYS A 364 -32.34 34.99 11.17
N ASP A 365 -31.27 35.08 11.95
CA ASP A 365 -30.63 33.90 12.55
C ASP A 365 -31.59 33.14 13.47
N GLU A 366 -32.31 33.87 14.32
CA GLU A 366 -33.28 33.27 15.24
C GLU A 366 -34.51 32.67 14.54
N PHE A 367 -35.02 33.31 13.49
CA PHE A 367 -36.10 32.75 12.66
C PHE A 367 -35.64 31.47 11.96
N ASN A 368 -34.44 31.47 11.39
CA ASN A 368 -33.89 30.33 10.67
C ASN A 368 -33.70 29.12 11.61
N ALA A 369 -33.11 29.33 12.78
CA ALA A 369 -32.91 28.29 13.78
C ALA A 369 -34.25 27.69 14.27
N ARG A 370 -35.24 28.54 14.57
CA ARG A 370 -36.57 28.10 15.02
C ARG A 370 -37.35 27.41 13.91
N TYR A 371 -37.20 27.84 12.65
CA TYR A 371 -37.83 27.23 11.49
C TYR A 371 -37.28 25.81 11.25
N HIS A 372 -35.96 25.63 11.31
CA HIS A 372 -35.35 24.31 11.27
C HIS A 372 -35.84 23.41 12.41
N ASN A 373 -35.98 23.95 13.62
CA ASN A 373 -36.55 23.20 14.75
C ASN A 373 -38.03 22.82 14.52
N SER A 374 -38.81 23.65 13.82
CA SER A 374 -40.19 23.30 13.43
C SER A 374 -40.21 22.13 12.45
N LEU A 375 -39.34 22.14 11.43
CA LEU A 375 -39.21 21.02 10.49
C LEU A 375 -38.77 19.72 11.18
N LEU A 376 -37.86 19.81 12.15
CA LEU A 376 -37.47 18.67 12.98
C LEU A 376 -38.65 18.14 13.80
N TYR A 377 -39.44 19.03 14.38
CA TYR A 377 -40.63 18.65 15.12
C TYR A 377 -41.66 17.94 14.23
N ASP A 378 -41.94 18.48 13.05
CA ASP A 378 -42.87 17.88 12.08
C ASP A 378 -42.39 16.50 11.62
N TYR A 379 -41.08 16.35 11.41
CA TYR A 379 -40.46 15.05 11.13
C TYR A 379 -40.68 14.05 12.28
N LEU A 380 -40.45 14.46 13.53
CA LEU A 380 -40.66 13.60 14.70
C LEU A 380 -42.12 13.19 14.86
N VAL A 381 -43.07 14.09 14.57
CA VAL A 381 -44.51 13.78 14.57
C VAL A 381 -44.85 12.75 13.49
N GLN A 382 -44.33 12.90 12.27
CA GLN A 382 -44.53 11.91 11.20
C GLN A 382 -43.94 10.54 11.56
N LEU A 383 -42.78 10.54 12.22
CA LEU A 383 -42.11 9.33 12.69
C LEU A 383 -42.94 8.64 13.80
N LEU A 384 -43.51 9.40 14.73
CA LEU A 384 -44.43 8.88 15.76
C LEU A 384 -45.69 8.28 15.15
N GLN A 385 -46.33 8.96 14.20
CA GLN A 385 -47.50 8.43 13.48
C GLN A 385 -47.18 7.13 12.72
N ALA A 386 -45.96 7.02 12.17
CA ALA A 386 -45.52 5.80 11.50
C ALA A 386 -45.23 4.66 12.50
N LEU A 387 -44.77 4.96 13.72
CA LEU A 387 -44.58 3.97 14.79
C LEU A 387 -45.89 3.39 15.30
N GLU A 388 -46.91 4.23 15.49
CA GLU A 388 -48.24 3.79 15.97
C GLU A 388 -48.91 2.79 15.04
N ARG A 389 -48.53 2.79 13.75
CA ARG A 389 -49.05 1.85 12.74
C ARG A 389 -48.35 0.49 12.75
N LEU A 390 -47.32 0.28 13.57
CA LEU A 390 -46.58 -0.98 13.61
C LEU A 390 -47.26 -2.01 14.54
N PRO A 391 -47.40 -3.28 14.11
CA PRO A 391 -47.99 -4.32 14.94
C PRO A 391 -47.06 -4.70 16.10
N ILE A 392 -47.56 -4.66 17.33
CA ILE A 392 -46.81 -5.02 18.55
C ILE A 392 -47.13 -6.48 18.94
N SER A 393 -46.11 -7.31 19.15
CA SER A 393 -46.24 -8.65 19.71
C SER A 393 -45.62 -8.70 21.11
N LYS A 394 -46.38 -9.12 22.13
CA LYS A 394 -45.87 -9.31 23.49
C LYS A 394 -45.13 -10.64 23.60
N LEU A 395 -43.86 -10.60 24.03
CA LEU A 395 -43.10 -11.79 24.40
C LEU A 395 -43.34 -12.11 25.88
N GLY A 396 -43.81 -13.32 26.18
CA GLY A 396 -43.94 -13.82 27.55
C GLY A 396 -42.59 -14.26 28.12
N LEU A 397 -42.19 -13.69 29.26
CA LEU A 397 -41.06 -14.16 30.06
C LEU A 397 -41.59 -15.09 31.18
N PRO A 398 -40.98 -16.27 31.42
CA PRO A 398 -41.41 -17.17 32.49
C PRO A 398 -41.10 -16.58 33.88
N ALA A 399 -42.01 -16.82 34.84
CA ALA A 399 -42.05 -16.17 36.14
C ALA A 399 -41.21 -16.85 37.23
N SER A 400 -40.58 -16.00 38.06
CA SER A 400 -40.14 -16.20 39.46
C SER A 400 -38.96 -17.15 39.77
N LEU A 401 -37.87 -16.56 40.30
CA LEU A 401 -36.76 -17.21 40.99
C LEU A 401 -37.12 -17.43 42.47
N GLN A 402 -37.04 -18.66 42.97
CA GLN A 402 -37.14 -18.96 44.41
C GLN A 402 -35.77 -18.75 45.13
N PRO A 403 -35.76 -18.56 46.47
CA PRO A 403 -34.54 -18.32 47.23
C PRO A 403 -33.72 -19.60 47.44
N ILE A 404 -32.39 -19.47 47.38
CA ILE A 404 -31.41 -20.56 47.42
C ILE A 404 -31.23 -21.07 48.87
N PRO A 405 -31.19 -22.39 49.13
CA PRO A 405 -30.83 -22.94 50.44
C PRO A 405 -29.32 -22.84 50.69
N THR A 406 -28.94 -22.33 51.87
CA THR A 406 -27.58 -22.35 52.40
C THR A 406 -27.19 -23.76 52.84
N ALA A 407 -26.30 -24.41 52.09
CA ALA A 407 -25.57 -25.60 52.54
C ALA A 407 -24.06 -25.37 52.43
N GLU A 408 -23.34 -25.87 53.44
CA GLU A 408 -21.96 -25.54 53.79
C GLU A 408 -20.93 -25.93 52.71
N VAL A 409 -19.95 -25.03 52.55
CA VAL A 409 -18.95 -25.01 51.48
C VAL A 409 -17.73 -25.84 51.86
N SER A 410 -17.43 -26.87 51.05
CA SER A 410 -16.13 -27.55 51.06
C SER A 410 -15.25 -27.06 49.89
N ASN A 411 -14.28 -26.20 50.24
CA ASN A 411 -12.93 -26.00 49.66
C ASN A 411 -12.71 -25.70 48.15
N SER A 412 -13.67 -25.08 47.47
CA SER A 412 -13.39 -24.05 46.45
C SER A 412 -14.65 -23.21 46.24
N SER A 413 -14.65 -21.95 46.64
CA SER A 413 -15.84 -21.08 46.65
C SER A 413 -16.31 -20.61 45.27
N CYS A 414 -15.59 -20.92 44.20
CA CYS A 414 -16.00 -20.62 42.82
C CYS A 414 -15.54 -21.72 41.84
N ILE A 415 -16.32 -21.93 40.77
CA ILE A 415 -15.97 -22.80 39.64
C ILE A 415 -15.34 -21.92 38.57
N SER A 416 -14.08 -22.17 38.23
CA SER A 416 -13.38 -21.48 37.14
C SER A 416 -13.70 -22.11 35.77
N GLU A 417 -13.40 -21.42 34.66
CA GLU A 417 -13.52 -21.99 33.31
C GLU A 417 -12.69 -23.27 33.15
N ALA A 418 -11.55 -23.40 33.85
CA ALA A 418 -10.68 -24.56 33.77
C ALA A 418 -11.31 -25.79 34.47
N ASP A 419 -12.06 -25.58 35.54
CA ASP A 419 -12.69 -26.65 36.31
C ASP A 419 -13.80 -27.35 35.52
N LEU A 420 -14.39 -26.68 34.53
CA LEU A 420 -15.39 -27.26 33.62
C LEU A 420 -14.81 -28.38 32.74
N PHE A 421 -13.53 -28.30 32.37
CA PHE A 421 -12.88 -29.24 31.44
C PHE A 421 -12.14 -30.38 32.16
N LEU A 422 -12.24 -30.48 33.49
CA LEU A 422 -11.71 -31.60 34.27
C LEU A 422 -12.52 -32.90 34.09
N VAL A 423 -13.71 -32.80 33.51
CA VAL A 423 -14.61 -33.91 33.19
C VAL A 423 -14.10 -34.65 31.94
N PRO A 424 -14.28 -35.98 31.81
CA PRO A 424 -13.97 -36.68 30.55
C PRO A 424 -14.75 -36.10 29.36
N ALA A 425 -14.06 -35.94 28.23
CA ALA A 425 -14.65 -35.36 27.02
C ALA A 425 -15.68 -36.34 26.39
N PRO A 426 -16.79 -35.82 25.83
CA PRO A 426 -17.81 -36.69 25.23
C PRO A 426 -17.35 -37.30 23.90
N PRO A 427 -17.78 -38.54 23.57
CA PRO A 427 -17.56 -39.11 22.26
C PRO A 427 -18.41 -38.40 21.20
N LEU A 428 -17.80 -37.54 20.39
CA LEU A 428 -18.50 -36.82 19.33
C LEU A 428 -18.69 -37.67 18.06
N PRO A 429 -19.89 -37.65 17.43
CA PRO A 429 -20.19 -38.43 16.22
C PRO A 429 -19.30 -38.05 15.04
N CYS A 430 -18.78 -39.05 14.32
CA CYS A 430 -17.72 -38.90 13.30
C CYS A 430 -18.21 -38.69 11.85
N LYS A 431 -19.51 -38.44 11.60
CA LYS A 431 -20.02 -38.32 10.22
C LYS A 431 -20.06 -36.86 9.74
N PRO A 432 -19.20 -36.45 8.78
CA PRO A 432 -19.27 -35.12 8.19
C PRO A 432 -20.53 -34.95 7.32
N VAL A 433 -21.19 -33.80 7.42
CA VAL A 433 -22.34 -33.47 6.57
C VAL A 433 -21.87 -33.30 5.13
N THR A 434 -22.30 -34.20 4.24
CA THR A 434 -21.87 -34.21 2.82
C THR A 434 -22.91 -33.50 1.95
N LEU A 435 -22.45 -32.82 0.88
CA LEU A 435 -23.25 -31.88 0.09
C LEU A 435 -24.34 -32.54 -0.79
N LEU A 436 -24.39 -33.88 -0.90
CA LEU A 436 -25.42 -34.63 -1.62
C LEU A 436 -25.65 -36.01 -0.96
N ALA A 437 -26.63 -36.09 -0.07
CA ALA A 437 -27.29 -37.34 0.30
C ALA A 437 -28.76 -37.17 -0.11
N SER A 438 -29.13 -37.68 -1.29
CA SER A 438 -30.53 -37.94 -1.63
C SER A 438 -30.86 -39.35 -1.18
N ASP A 439 -32.01 -39.48 -0.51
CA ASP A 439 -32.63 -40.74 -0.09
C ASP A 439 -32.70 -41.72 -1.26
N ASP A 440 -32.16 -42.92 -1.05
CA ASP A 440 -32.67 -44.14 -1.69
C ASP A 440 -32.81 -45.18 -0.58
N GLN A 441 -34.06 -45.51 -0.26
CA GLN A 441 -34.39 -46.70 0.49
C GLN A 441 -34.07 -47.95 -0.34
N CYS A 442 -33.69 -49.02 0.36
CA CYS A 442 -33.64 -50.41 -0.09
C CYS A 442 -32.41 -50.86 -0.91
N THR A 443 -31.44 -51.50 -0.25
CA THR A 443 -31.30 -52.97 -0.23
C THR A 443 -29.99 -53.37 0.47
N ARG A 444 -30.07 -54.44 1.27
CA ARG A 444 -28.93 -55.08 1.93
C ARG A 444 -27.92 -55.59 0.88
N SER A 445 -26.64 -55.24 1.01
CA SER A 445 -25.51 -56.16 0.73
C SER A 445 -24.18 -55.52 1.14
N THR A 446 -23.51 -56.22 2.07
CA THR A 446 -22.08 -56.42 2.30
C THR A 446 -21.04 -55.44 1.73
N ASP A 447 -20.23 -54.94 2.66
CA ASP A 447 -18.79 -54.65 2.58
C ASP A 447 -18.18 -54.42 1.19
N THR A 448 -17.90 -53.16 0.90
CA THR A 448 -16.59 -52.69 0.38
C THR A 448 -16.56 -51.17 0.47
N ALA A 449 -15.44 -50.63 0.95
CA ALA A 449 -15.19 -49.21 1.19
C ALA A 449 -15.44 -48.37 -0.07
N LYS A 450 -16.58 -47.66 -0.12
CA LYS A 450 -16.85 -46.65 -1.16
C LYS A 450 -16.29 -45.31 -0.69
N GLU A 451 -15.20 -44.88 -1.31
CA GLU A 451 -14.65 -43.53 -1.22
C GLU A 451 -15.74 -42.45 -1.39
N PRO A 452 -15.63 -41.29 -0.72
CA PRO A 452 -16.70 -40.31 -0.68
C PRO A 452 -16.92 -39.71 -2.07
N ARG A 453 -18.13 -39.89 -2.61
CA ARG A 453 -18.63 -39.36 -3.90
C ARG A 453 -18.36 -37.86 -4.13
N LEU A 454 -18.03 -37.08 -3.10
CA LEU A 454 -17.56 -35.69 -3.19
C LEU A 454 -16.19 -35.58 -3.88
N LYS A 455 -15.24 -36.50 -3.63
CA LYS A 455 -13.97 -36.57 -4.37
C LYS A 455 -14.22 -36.88 -5.83
N ALA A 456 -15.09 -37.85 -6.14
CA ALA A 456 -15.47 -38.17 -7.51
C ALA A 456 -16.22 -37.02 -8.22
N LEU A 457 -16.96 -36.19 -7.48
CA LEU A 457 -17.63 -34.98 -7.99
C LEU A 457 -16.60 -33.87 -8.24
N ILE A 458 -15.65 -33.65 -7.33
CA ILE A 458 -14.55 -32.69 -7.47
C ILE A 458 -13.61 -33.10 -8.61
N GLU A 459 -13.30 -34.39 -8.74
CA GLU A 459 -12.55 -34.98 -9.86
C GLU A 459 -13.32 -34.82 -11.17
N LYS A 460 -14.63 -35.12 -11.21
CA LYS A 460 -15.47 -34.81 -12.37
C LYS A 460 -15.53 -33.31 -12.67
N MET A 461 -15.47 -32.43 -11.67
CA MET A 461 -15.43 -30.97 -11.83
C MET A 461 -14.08 -30.47 -12.34
N THR A 462 -12.95 -31.06 -11.89
CA THR A 462 -11.61 -30.74 -12.38
C THR A 462 -11.37 -31.29 -13.79
N LEU A 463 -11.80 -32.52 -14.08
CA LEU A 463 -11.73 -33.13 -15.41
C LEU A 463 -12.65 -32.43 -16.44
N ARG A 464 -13.73 -31.80 -16.00
CA ARG A 464 -14.64 -31.02 -16.87
C ARG A 464 -14.12 -29.61 -17.17
N ARG A 465 -13.31 -29.02 -16.28
CA ARG A 465 -12.66 -27.71 -16.47
C ARG A 465 -11.65 -27.73 -17.62
N THR A 466 -11.02 -28.89 -17.88
CA THR A 466 -10.17 -29.15 -19.05
C THR A 466 -10.93 -29.33 -20.36
N THR A 467 -12.27 -29.49 -20.35
CA THR A 467 -13.09 -29.83 -21.54
C THR A 467 -14.05 -28.73 -22.02
N GLY A 468 -14.08 -27.54 -21.39
CA GLY A 468 -14.77 -26.36 -21.92
C GLY A 468 -16.31 -26.37 -21.97
N LYS A 469 -17.01 -27.38 -21.42
CA LYS A 469 -18.49 -27.39 -21.30
C LYS A 469 -18.98 -26.63 -20.06
N LYS A 470 -20.06 -25.85 -20.21
CA LYS A 470 -20.69 -25.03 -19.15
C LYS A 470 -21.00 -25.86 -17.88
N MET A 471 -20.59 -25.31 -16.74
CA MET A 471 -20.76 -25.82 -15.37
C MET A 471 -22.25 -25.94 -14.98
N THR A 472 -22.67 -27.08 -14.44
CA THR A 472 -23.96 -27.22 -13.74
C THR A 472 -23.72 -27.07 -12.24
N ASN A 473 -24.02 -25.89 -11.70
CA ASN A 473 -23.91 -25.62 -10.27
C ASN A 473 -24.97 -26.39 -9.48
N PRO A 474 -24.69 -26.80 -8.22
CA PRO A 474 -25.72 -27.34 -7.34
C PRO A 474 -26.88 -26.35 -7.20
N SER A 475 -28.10 -26.86 -7.17
CA SER A 475 -29.29 -26.00 -7.08
C SER A 475 -29.32 -25.26 -5.74
N TRP A 476 -29.94 -24.08 -5.72
CA TRP A 476 -30.10 -23.31 -4.47
C TRP A 476 -30.78 -24.15 -3.37
N GLN A 477 -31.70 -25.03 -3.75
CA GLN A 477 -32.36 -25.97 -2.83
C GLN A 477 -31.35 -26.95 -2.19
N GLN A 478 -30.44 -27.56 -2.96
CA GLN A 478 -29.41 -28.46 -2.43
C GLN A 478 -28.47 -27.75 -1.45
N LEU A 479 -28.08 -26.51 -1.77
CA LEU A 479 -27.24 -25.69 -0.88
C LEU A 479 -27.97 -25.27 0.40
N SER A 480 -29.26 -24.96 0.31
CA SER A 480 -30.10 -24.64 1.47
C SER A 480 -30.28 -25.85 2.39
N THR A 481 -30.54 -27.03 1.83
CA THR A 481 -30.61 -28.30 2.58
C THR A 481 -29.27 -28.61 3.26
N HIS A 482 -28.14 -28.38 2.58
CA HIS A 482 -26.81 -28.55 3.16
C HIS A 482 -26.56 -27.57 4.32
N LEU A 483 -26.93 -26.29 4.17
CA LEU A 483 -26.84 -25.30 5.24
C LEU A 483 -27.63 -25.73 6.48
N GLU A 484 -28.86 -26.21 6.30
CA GLU A 484 -29.70 -26.67 7.41
C GLU A 484 -29.15 -27.95 8.07
N GLY A 485 -28.53 -28.84 7.28
CA GLY A 485 -27.77 -29.99 7.79
C GLY A 485 -26.58 -29.57 8.65
N CYS A 486 -25.80 -28.59 8.21
CA CYS A 486 -24.67 -28.05 8.98
C CYS A 486 -25.13 -27.37 10.29
N LYS A 487 -26.25 -26.64 10.28
CA LYS A 487 -26.82 -26.03 11.50
C LYS A 487 -27.18 -27.10 12.53
N ARG A 488 -27.93 -28.13 12.11
CA ARG A 488 -28.30 -29.26 12.98
C ARG A 488 -27.08 -29.99 13.53
N HIS A 489 -26.03 -30.14 12.72
CA HIS A 489 -24.79 -30.77 13.17
C HIS A 489 -24.07 -29.95 14.25
N VAL A 490 -23.90 -28.63 14.04
CA VAL A 490 -23.28 -27.74 15.04
C VAL A 490 -24.09 -27.71 16.33
N GLU A 491 -25.42 -27.62 16.25
CA GLU A 491 -26.30 -27.64 17.42
C GLU A 491 -26.21 -28.98 18.16
N GLY A 492 -26.22 -30.11 17.44
CA GLY A 492 -26.06 -31.44 18.05
C GLY A 492 -24.73 -31.62 18.76
N LEU A 493 -23.62 -31.16 18.16
CA LEU A 493 -22.31 -31.18 18.82
C LEU A 493 -22.28 -30.27 20.05
N TYR A 494 -22.87 -29.08 19.95
CA TYR A 494 -22.96 -28.14 21.06
C TYR A 494 -23.74 -28.73 22.23
N GLN A 495 -24.91 -29.34 22.00
CA GLN A 495 -25.71 -29.99 23.03
C GLN A 495 -25.01 -31.19 23.66
N THR A 496 -24.24 -31.95 22.87
CA THR A 496 -23.44 -33.08 23.38
C THR A 496 -22.31 -32.60 24.30
N ILE A 497 -21.61 -31.52 23.90
CA ILE A 497 -20.57 -30.89 24.71
C ILE A 497 -21.18 -30.26 25.97
N LEU A 498 -22.31 -29.58 25.84
CA LEU A 498 -23.03 -28.97 26.95
C LEU A 498 -23.44 -30.04 27.96
N GLY A 499 -24.04 -31.15 27.51
CA GLY A 499 -24.43 -32.27 28.36
C GLY A 499 -23.26 -32.90 29.12
N ALA A 500 -22.08 -32.98 28.50
CA ALA A 500 -20.87 -33.48 29.18
C ALA A 500 -20.37 -32.48 30.23
N LEU A 501 -20.30 -31.19 29.90
CA LEU A 501 -19.85 -30.13 30.82
C LEU A 501 -20.80 -29.94 32.01
N THR A 502 -22.09 -30.22 31.85
CA THR A 502 -23.11 -30.15 32.92
C THR A 502 -23.31 -31.45 33.69
N SER A 503 -22.71 -32.56 33.24
CA SER A 503 -22.87 -33.88 33.90
C SER A 503 -22.04 -34.09 35.17
N SER A 504 -21.05 -33.23 35.44
CA SER A 504 -20.23 -33.30 36.65
C SER A 504 -21.05 -32.97 37.90
N THR A 505 -20.91 -33.75 38.98
CA THR A 505 -21.66 -33.57 40.24
C THR A 505 -21.51 -32.17 40.86
N LYS A 506 -20.35 -31.50 40.69
CA LYS A 506 -20.14 -30.09 41.10
C LYS A 506 -20.74 -29.08 40.11
N ALA A 507 -20.65 -29.37 38.82
CA ALA A 507 -21.16 -28.49 37.76
C ALA A 507 -22.69 -28.54 37.66
N LYS A 508 -23.31 -29.69 37.92
CA LYS A 508 -24.76 -29.90 37.87
C LYS A 508 -25.48 -29.12 38.96
N ALA A 509 -25.01 -29.21 40.21
CA ALA A 509 -25.53 -28.41 41.32
C ALA A 509 -25.37 -26.90 41.07
N ALA A 510 -24.26 -26.45 40.48
CA ALA A 510 -24.06 -25.04 40.12
C ALA A 510 -24.83 -24.61 38.85
N TYR A 511 -25.07 -25.52 37.91
CA TYR A 511 -25.84 -25.28 36.68
C TYR A 511 -27.32 -25.15 37.00
N ASP A 512 -27.86 -26.03 37.85
CA ASP A 512 -29.26 -26.01 38.28
C ASP A 512 -29.60 -24.74 39.10
N VAL A 513 -28.61 -24.15 39.78
CA VAL A 513 -28.75 -22.88 40.53
C VAL A 513 -28.22 -21.66 39.73
N SER A 514 -27.89 -21.81 38.43
CA SER A 514 -27.38 -20.71 37.56
C SER A 514 -26.09 -20.00 38.02
N HIS A 515 -25.28 -20.64 38.87
CA HIS A 515 -23.99 -20.14 39.37
C HIS A 515 -22.76 -20.76 38.66
N SER A 516 -22.97 -21.53 37.59
CA SER A 516 -21.88 -22.04 36.74
C SER A 516 -21.43 -21.02 35.68
N PRO A 517 -20.17 -21.05 35.21
CA PRO A 517 -19.73 -20.20 34.10
C PRO A 517 -20.59 -20.48 32.86
N ARG A 518 -21.06 -19.43 32.20
CA ARG A 518 -21.93 -19.55 31.01
C ARG A 518 -21.19 -20.27 29.89
N VAL A 519 -21.51 -21.55 29.70
CA VAL A 519 -21.06 -22.32 28.54
C VAL A 519 -21.71 -21.71 27.30
N SER A 520 -20.89 -21.14 26.43
CA SER A 520 -21.31 -20.52 25.18
C SER A 520 -20.42 -21.00 24.04
N PRO A 521 -20.88 -20.93 22.77
CA PRO A 521 -20.03 -21.23 21.62
C PRO A 521 -18.69 -20.45 21.63
N VAL A 522 -18.73 -19.21 22.12
CA VAL A 522 -17.54 -18.36 22.27
C VAL A 522 -16.58 -18.93 23.31
N LEU A 523 -17.07 -19.40 24.45
CA LEU A 523 -16.24 -20.05 25.47
C LEU A 523 -15.50 -21.27 24.93
N LEU A 524 -16.19 -22.10 24.13
CA LEU A 524 -15.62 -23.30 23.50
C LEU A 524 -14.53 -22.93 22.49
N LEU A 525 -14.81 -21.96 21.60
CA LEU A 525 -13.83 -21.50 20.61
C LEU A 525 -12.61 -20.84 21.26
N LYS A 526 -12.80 -20.10 22.36
CA LYS A 526 -11.72 -19.42 23.09
C LYS A 526 -10.68 -20.40 23.64
N GLN A 527 -11.01 -21.68 23.80
CA GLN A 527 -10.05 -22.69 24.22
C GLN A 527 -9.00 -23.03 23.15
N LEU A 528 -9.22 -22.66 21.89
CA LEU A 528 -8.24 -22.77 20.80
C LEU A 528 -7.12 -21.72 20.89
N SER A 529 -7.20 -20.75 21.81
CA SER A 529 -6.16 -19.74 22.02
C SER A 529 -4.90 -20.33 22.65
N TYR A 530 -3.74 -19.75 22.33
CA TYR A 530 -2.42 -20.21 22.81
C TYR A 530 -2.35 -20.39 24.33
N ASP A 531 -2.93 -19.48 25.11
CA ASP A 531 -2.87 -19.50 26.58
C ASP A 531 -3.65 -20.67 27.21
N ARG A 532 -4.69 -21.16 26.52
CA ARG A 532 -5.64 -22.18 27.01
C ARG A 532 -5.42 -23.56 26.40
N TRP A 533 -4.93 -23.64 25.17
CA TRP A 533 -4.76 -24.89 24.44
C TRP A 533 -3.92 -25.95 25.19
N PRO A 534 -2.77 -25.61 25.83
CA PRO A 534 -1.98 -26.58 26.58
C PRO A 534 -2.62 -27.07 27.88
N ARG A 535 -3.64 -26.38 28.40
CA ARG A 535 -4.31 -26.72 29.67
C ARG A 535 -5.42 -27.76 29.50
N LEU A 536 -5.83 -28.02 28.25
CA LEU A 536 -6.86 -28.99 27.93
C LEU A 536 -6.29 -30.41 27.80
N SER A 537 -7.08 -31.41 28.19
CA SER A 537 -6.75 -32.79 27.86
C SER A 537 -6.82 -33.05 26.35
N HIS A 538 -6.07 -34.04 25.88
CA HIS A 538 -6.00 -34.39 24.47
C HIS A 538 -7.38 -34.76 23.87
N ASP A 539 -8.28 -35.34 24.66
CA ASP A 539 -9.64 -35.67 24.21
C ASP A 539 -10.53 -34.44 24.11
N TRP A 540 -10.36 -33.45 25.01
CA TRP A 540 -11.01 -32.15 24.89
C TRP A 540 -10.50 -31.35 23.70
N GLN A 541 -9.19 -31.36 23.44
CA GLN A 541 -8.59 -30.75 22.26
C GLN A 541 -9.22 -31.29 20.97
N LYS A 542 -9.35 -32.62 20.83
CA LYS A 542 -10.04 -33.25 19.69
C LYS A 542 -11.50 -32.81 19.59
N SER A 543 -12.22 -32.77 20.71
CA SER A 543 -13.63 -32.39 20.74
C SER A 543 -13.85 -30.93 20.33
N ILE A 544 -12.99 -30.03 20.77
CA ILE A 544 -13.07 -28.60 20.46
C ILE A 544 -12.64 -28.32 19.02
N VAL A 545 -11.63 -29.03 18.50
CA VAL A 545 -11.27 -28.96 17.06
C VAL A 545 -12.42 -29.43 16.18
N LYS A 546 -13.07 -30.55 16.53
CA LYS A 546 -14.27 -31.03 15.83
C LYS A 546 -15.38 -29.98 15.83
N TYR A 547 -15.61 -29.32 16.96
CA TYR A 547 -16.59 -28.24 17.07
C TYR A 547 -16.22 -27.02 16.21
N GLY A 548 -14.94 -26.60 16.23
CA GLY A 548 -14.43 -25.52 15.39
C GLY A 548 -14.57 -25.80 13.89
N LEU A 549 -14.25 -27.03 13.46
CA LEU A 549 -14.45 -27.50 12.08
C LEU A 549 -15.92 -27.48 11.66
N ALA A 550 -16.83 -27.86 12.55
CA ALA A 550 -18.27 -27.79 12.28
C ALA A 550 -18.75 -26.34 12.10
N ILE A 551 -18.21 -25.40 12.90
CA ILE A 551 -18.51 -23.96 12.77
C ILE A 551 -17.99 -23.40 11.44
N THR A 552 -16.74 -23.69 11.06
CA THR A 552 -16.19 -23.19 9.79
C THR A 552 -16.91 -23.80 8.58
N ALA A 553 -17.33 -25.06 8.66
CA ALA A 553 -18.19 -25.70 7.66
C ALA A 553 -19.59 -25.04 7.55
N LEU A 554 -20.22 -24.71 8.69
CA LEU A 554 -21.49 -23.96 8.71
C LEU A 554 -21.34 -22.57 8.09
N GLN A 555 -20.27 -21.85 8.43
CA GLN A 555 -19.98 -20.53 7.88
C GLN A 555 -19.75 -20.60 6.36
N ARG A 556 -19.02 -21.62 5.88
CA ARG A 556 -18.84 -21.89 4.45
C ARG A 556 -20.17 -22.18 3.74
N ALA A 557 -21.02 -23.03 4.31
CA ALA A 557 -22.34 -23.33 3.75
C ALA A 557 -23.21 -22.06 3.63
N ALA A 558 -23.15 -21.17 4.64
CA ALA A 558 -23.86 -19.90 4.60
C ALA A 558 -23.33 -18.96 3.50
N ARG A 559 -22.01 -18.92 3.28
CA ARG A 559 -21.40 -18.17 2.16
C ARG A 559 -21.84 -18.72 0.81
N LEU A 560 -21.85 -20.05 0.64
CA LEU A 560 -22.29 -20.70 -0.59
C LEU A 560 -23.75 -20.38 -0.94
N VAL A 561 -24.67 -20.42 0.03
CA VAL A 561 -26.08 -20.05 -0.19
C VAL A 561 -26.22 -18.57 -0.57
N LYS A 562 -25.45 -17.69 0.07
CA LYS A 562 -25.46 -16.24 -0.24
C LYS A 562 -24.98 -15.97 -1.66
N LEU A 563 -23.89 -16.61 -2.09
CA LEU A 563 -23.33 -16.49 -3.44
C LEU A 563 -24.24 -17.11 -4.51
N ALA A 564 -24.91 -18.21 -4.19
CA ALA A 564 -25.91 -18.82 -5.07
C ALA A 564 -27.13 -17.91 -5.28
N GLY A 565 -27.51 -17.12 -4.26
CA GLY A 565 -28.61 -16.15 -4.34
C GLY A 565 -28.30 -14.90 -5.18
N SER A 566 -27.03 -14.54 -5.37
CA SER A 566 -26.63 -13.34 -6.10
C SER A 566 -26.34 -13.56 -7.59
N GLY A 567 -26.38 -14.80 -8.07
CA GLY A 567 -26.27 -15.14 -9.50
C GLY A 567 -24.83 -15.22 -10.05
N ARG A 568 -23.80 -15.12 -9.20
CA ARG A 568 -22.37 -15.25 -9.58
C ARG A 568 -21.89 -16.71 -9.54
N SER A 569 -22.10 -17.41 -10.65
CA SER A 569 -21.74 -18.84 -10.82
C SER A 569 -20.27 -19.17 -10.56
N GLU A 570 -19.35 -18.28 -10.93
CA GLU A 570 -17.90 -18.48 -10.80
C GLU A 570 -17.42 -18.37 -9.34
N ASP A 571 -18.02 -17.48 -8.56
CA ASP A 571 -17.69 -17.30 -7.13
C ASP A 571 -18.13 -18.52 -6.32
N VAL A 572 -19.29 -19.10 -6.64
CA VAL A 572 -19.77 -20.36 -6.02
C VAL A 572 -18.80 -21.51 -6.31
N ALA A 573 -18.31 -21.61 -7.54
CA ALA A 573 -17.36 -22.65 -7.91
C ALA A 573 -15.99 -22.47 -7.23
N SER A 574 -15.49 -21.24 -7.12
CA SER A 574 -14.25 -20.98 -6.40
C SER A 574 -14.36 -21.32 -4.90
N GLU A 575 -15.48 -21.00 -4.26
CA GLU A 575 -15.75 -21.36 -2.85
C GLU A 575 -15.96 -22.87 -2.67
N LEU A 576 -16.56 -23.57 -3.64
CA LEU A 576 -16.69 -25.04 -3.64
C LEU A 576 -15.36 -25.76 -3.79
N MET A 577 -14.43 -25.22 -4.59
CA MET A 577 -13.08 -25.75 -4.73
C MET A 577 -12.22 -25.51 -3.47
N ASN A 578 -12.52 -24.45 -2.71
CA ASN A 578 -11.87 -24.16 -1.44
C ASN A 578 -12.46 -25.04 -0.32
N VAL A 579 -12.02 -26.31 -0.24
CA VAL A 579 -12.49 -27.25 0.79
C VAL A 579 -12.04 -26.85 2.20
N GLY A 580 -10.88 -26.18 2.31
CA GLY A 580 -10.25 -25.83 3.58
C GLY A 580 -9.62 -27.04 4.27
N HIS A 581 -8.64 -26.82 5.16
CA HIS A 581 -8.04 -27.86 6.03
C HIS A 581 -7.48 -29.11 5.29
N VAL A 582 -6.97 -28.96 4.07
CA VAL A 582 -6.42 -30.08 3.27
C VAL A 582 -4.92 -30.26 3.50
N ASN A 583 -4.17 -29.16 3.55
CA ASN A 583 -2.71 -29.13 3.62
C ASN A 583 -2.14 -28.73 4.98
N TRP A 584 -3.00 -28.57 5.98
CA TRP A 584 -2.62 -28.32 7.37
C TRP A 584 -3.63 -28.98 8.30
N ASP A 585 -3.16 -29.34 9.48
CA ASP A 585 -3.98 -29.95 10.52
C ASP A 585 -4.40 -28.87 11.55
N PRO A 586 -5.71 -28.65 11.75
CA PRO A 586 -6.22 -27.76 12.78
C PRO A 586 -5.79 -28.12 14.20
N PHE A 587 -5.44 -29.38 14.45
CA PHE A 587 -4.91 -29.81 15.73
C PHE A 587 -3.49 -29.25 16.00
N GLN A 588 -2.67 -29.12 14.95
CA GLN A 588 -1.32 -28.53 15.04
C GLN A 588 -1.35 -27.00 15.08
N PHE A 589 -2.35 -26.38 14.45
CA PHE A 589 -2.49 -24.92 14.37
C PHE A 589 -3.86 -24.42 14.85
N PRO A 590 -4.19 -24.58 16.15
CA PRO A 590 -5.51 -24.24 16.70
C PRO A 590 -5.83 -22.75 16.62
N GLU A 591 -4.83 -21.86 16.77
CA GLU A 591 -5.03 -20.41 16.60
C GLU A 591 -5.39 -20.04 15.15
N THR A 592 -4.92 -20.79 14.16
CA THR A 592 -5.29 -20.57 12.75
C THR A 592 -6.76 -20.92 12.52
N LEU A 593 -7.24 -22.04 13.11
CA LEU A 593 -8.65 -22.42 13.09
C LEU A 593 -9.52 -21.37 13.82
N LEU A 594 -9.02 -20.81 14.93
CA LEU A 594 -9.71 -19.76 15.67
C LEU A 594 -9.84 -18.47 14.84
N ILE A 595 -8.76 -18.04 14.19
CA ILE A 595 -8.76 -16.88 13.28
C ILE A 595 -9.75 -17.14 12.13
N GLU A 596 -9.80 -18.34 11.58
CA GLU A 596 -10.74 -18.73 10.51
C GLU A 596 -12.19 -18.56 10.97
N ALA A 597 -12.54 -19.12 12.13
CA ALA A 597 -13.88 -19.09 12.70
C ALA A 597 -14.32 -17.67 13.13
N GLU A 598 -13.43 -16.90 13.76
CA GLU A 598 -13.70 -15.52 14.19
C GLU A 598 -13.86 -14.57 13.00
N SER A 599 -13.00 -14.72 11.99
CA SER A 599 -13.02 -13.89 10.79
C SER A 599 -14.06 -14.30 9.76
N ARG A 600 -14.73 -15.45 9.93
CA ARG A 600 -15.63 -16.06 8.95
C ARG A 600 -15.01 -16.24 7.57
N ILE A 601 -13.73 -16.58 7.52
CA ILE A 601 -13.01 -16.88 6.28
C ILE A 601 -12.80 -18.38 6.14
N MET A 602 -12.11 -18.82 5.10
CA MET A 602 -11.57 -20.18 5.00
C MET A 602 -10.17 -20.07 4.42
N VAL A 603 -9.16 -20.57 5.15
CA VAL A 603 -7.76 -20.44 4.73
C VAL A 603 -7.55 -21.31 3.50
N ARG A 604 -7.09 -20.68 2.42
CA ARG A 604 -6.83 -21.36 1.14
C ARG A 604 -5.53 -22.15 1.23
N GLN A 605 -5.45 -23.21 0.42
CA GLN A 605 -4.26 -24.07 0.36
C GLN A 605 -2.97 -23.27 0.07
N VAL A 606 -3.03 -22.32 -0.87
CA VAL A 606 -1.87 -21.48 -1.23
C VAL A 606 -1.46 -20.55 -0.08
N GLN A 607 -2.43 -19.97 0.64
CA GLN A 607 -2.16 -19.08 1.78
C GLN A 607 -1.43 -19.84 2.89
N GLU A 608 -1.88 -21.05 3.22
CA GLU A 608 -1.21 -21.88 4.23
C GLU A 608 0.16 -22.39 3.75
N GLN A 609 0.31 -22.71 2.46
CA GLN A 609 1.62 -23.11 1.92
C GLN A 609 2.67 -22.01 2.13
N ILE A 610 2.30 -20.76 1.85
CA ILE A 610 3.15 -19.60 2.08
C ILE A 610 3.33 -19.36 3.59
N ALA A 611 2.26 -19.42 4.39
CA ALA A 611 2.34 -19.21 5.82
C ALA A 611 3.28 -20.23 6.48
N ARG A 612 3.24 -21.50 6.08
CA ARG A 612 4.14 -22.56 6.56
C ARG A 612 5.60 -22.23 6.27
N GLU A 613 5.90 -21.79 5.05
CA GLU A 613 7.25 -21.38 4.66
C GLU A 613 7.72 -20.10 5.41
N MET A 614 6.82 -19.15 5.68
CA MET A 614 7.13 -17.96 6.47
C MET A 614 7.34 -18.27 7.96
N ARG A 615 6.58 -19.21 8.54
CA ARG A 615 6.74 -19.66 9.93
C ARG A 615 8.12 -20.30 10.12
N ARG A 616 8.51 -21.18 9.19
CA ARG A 616 9.82 -21.87 9.20
C ARG A 616 10.33 -22.03 7.77
N PRO A 617 11.19 -21.11 7.31
CA PRO A 617 11.80 -21.23 5.99
C PRO A 617 12.61 -22.51 5.89
N SER A 618 12.38 -23.27 4.82
CA SER A 618 13.11 -24.51 4.52
C SER A 618 14.63 -24.31 4.44
N SER A 619 15.07 -23.12 4.06
CA SER A 619 16.48 -22.73 3.98
C SER A 619 17.12 -22.37 5.33
N GLY A 620 16.34 -22.18 6.39
CA GLY A 620 16.80 -21.63 7.67
C GLY A 620 17.31 -20.18 7.60
N ARG A 621 17.22 -19.53 6.44
CA ARG A 621 17.61 -18.12 6.20
C ARG A 621 16.37 -17.25 5.98
N ASN A 622 16.59 -15.95 5.78
CA ASN A 622 15.53 -15.02 5.40
C ASN A 622 14.87 -15.48 4.09
N ALA A 623 13.54 -15.36 4.01
CA ALA A 623 12.78 -15.82 2.86
C ALA A 623 11.76 -14.77 2.44
N VAL A 624 11.62 -14.58 1.13
CA VAL A 624 10.67 -13.65 0.52
C VAL A 624 9.61 -14.46 -0.18
N MET A 625 8.34 -14.11 0.06
CA MET A 625 7.19 -14.80 -0.50
C MET A 625 6.40 -13.86 -1.40
N GLN A 626 6.07 -14.32 -2.60
CA GLN A 626 5.23 -13.57 -3.51
C GLN A 626 3.84 -14.20 -3.58
N LEU A 627 2.81 -13.36 -3.47
CA LEU A 627 1.42 -13.75 -3.66
C LEU A 627 0.71 -12.65 -4.44
N ASN A 628 -0.26 -13.00 -5.28
CA ASN A 628 -1.00 -12.04 -6.09
C ASN A 628 -1.76 -11.01 -5.24
N MET A 629 -2.03 -9.84 -5.85
CA MET A 629 -2.84 -8.80 -5.21
C MET A 629 -4.26 -9.31 -4.96
N GLY A 630 -4.78 -9.05 -3.75
CA GLY A 630 -6.13 -9.48 -3.35
C GLY A 630 -6.24 -10.92 -2.80
N GLU A 631 -5.16 -11.71 -2.82
CA GLU A 631 -5.14 -13.08 -2.31
C GLU A 631 -4.96 -13.18 -0.78
N GLY A 632 -4.97 -12.05 -0.06
CA GLY A 632 -4.97 -12.02 1.40
C GLY A 632 -3.59 -12.09 2.08
N LYS A 633 -2.54 -11.55 1.45
CA LYS A 633 -1.20 -11.39 2.04
C LYS A 633 -1.25 -10.77 3.45
N SER A 634 -1.66 -9.51 3.48
CA SER A 634 -1.72 -8.68 4.68
C SER A 634 -2.87 -9.06 5.62
N SER A 635 -3.98 -9.58 5.07
CA SER A 635 -5.22 -9.81 5.83
C SER A 635 -5.39 -11.22 6.39
N VAL A 636 -4.64 -12.20 5.87
CA VAL A 636 -4.73 -13.61 6.27
C VAL A 636 -3.35 -14.16 6.67
N ILE A 637 -2.36 -14.07 5.78
CA ILE A 637 -1.04 -14.69 6.01
C ILE A 637 -0.30 -14.00 7.14
N VAL A 638 -0.13 -12.67 7.07
CA VAL A 638 0.60 -11.91 8.10
C VAL A 638 0.03 -12.14 9.52
N PRO A 639 -1.30 -12.05 9.77
CA PRO A 639 -1.86 -12.36 11.08
C PRO A 639 -1.62 -13.81 11.55
N ILE A 640 -1.81 -14.80 10.67
CA ILE A 640 -1.64 -16.22 11.02
C ILE A 640 -0.18 -16.54 11.36
N VAL A 641 0.77 -16.01 10.57
CA VAL A 641 2.20 -16.18 10.80
C VAL A 641 2.62 -15.43 12.06
N ALA A 642 2.15 -14.20 12.27
CA ALA A 642 2.46 -13.42 13.46
C ALA A 642 1.94 -14.08 14.74
N ALA A 643 0.71 -14.62 14.73
CA ALA A 643 0.14 -15.35 15.87
C ALA A 643 0.99 -16.58 16.24
N HIS A 644 1.42 -17.35 15.25
CA HIS A 644 2.23 -18.55 15.47
C HIS A 644 3.66 -18.22 15.96
N LEU A 645 4.30 -17.21 15.38
CA LEU A 645 5.67 -16.83 15.75
C LEU A 645 5.73 -16.15 17.13
N ALA A 646 4.64 -15.53 17.58
CA ALA A 646 4.54 -14.86 18.87
C ALA A 646 4.34 -15.87 20.02
N ASP A 647 5.22 -16.85 20.17
CA ASP A 647 5.15 -17.89 21.21
C ASP A 647 5.58 -17.42 22.62
N GLY A 648 5.93 -16.14 22.78
CA GLY A 648 6.41 -15.56 24.03
C GLY A 648 7.92 -15.67 24.24
N SER A 649 8.64 -16.41 23.40
CA SER A 649 10.12 -16.49 23.42
C SER A 649 10.79 -15.40 22.59
N GLN A 650 10.10 -14.89 21.57
CA GLN A 650 10.60 -13.89 20.63
C GLN A 650 9.57 -12.78 20.37
N LEU A 651 10.06 -11.58 20.07
CA LEU A 651 9.26 -10.43 19.66
C LEU A 651 9.00 -10.47 18.15
N VAL A 652 7.74 -10.62 17.74
CA VAL A 652 7.37 -10.53 16.32
C VAL A 652 7.12 -9.09 15.92
N ARG A 653 7.82 -8.62 14.87
CA ARG A 653 7.66 -7.26 14.33
C ARG A 653 7.11 -7.33 12.91
N VAL A 654 6.01 -6.62 12.68
CA VAL A 654 5.43 -6.47 11.33
C VAL A 654 5.83 -5.11 10.78
N ILE A 655 6.66 -5.11 9.75
CA ILE A 655 7.21 -3.92 9.10
C ILE A 655 6.43 -3.66 7.81
N VAL A 656 5.92 -2.43 7.69
CA VAL A 656 5.11 -1.99 6.54
C VAL A 656 5.46 -0.55 6.16
N ALA A 657 5.16 -0.17 4.92
CA ALA A 657 5.34 1.20 4.46
C ALA A 657 4.49 2.19 5.28
N LYS A 658 4.96 3.43 5.41
CA LYS A 658 4.29 4.49 6.21
C LYS A 658 2.86 4.76 5.77
N SER A 659 2.57 4.64 4.47
CA SER A 659 1.23 4.77 3.88
C SER A 659 0.27 3.68 4.39
N GLN A 660 0.77 2.48 4.66
CA GLN A 660 0.00 1.28 5.00
C GLN A 660 -0.05 0.98 6.50
N SER A 661 0.74 1.67 7.33
CA SER A 661 0.91 1.37 8.75
C SER A 661 -0.39 1.40 9.56
N LYS A 662 -1.26 2.39 9.31
CA LYS A 662 -2.56 2.49 10.00
C LYS A 662 -3.50 1.34 9.61
N GLN A 663 -3.53 0.98 8.33
CA GLN A 663 -4.37 -0.10 7.82
C GLN A 663 -3.90 -1.45 8.38
N MET A 664 -2.60 -1.72 8.35
CA MET A 664 -2.04 -2.95 8.92
C MET A 664 -2.30 -3.04 10.43
N ALA A 665 -2.13 -1.96 11.17
CA ALA A 665 -2.42 -1.93 12.61
C ALA A 665 -3.88 -2.29 12.90
N GLN A 666 -4.83 -1.74 12.14
CA GLN A 666 -6.25 -2.07 12.27
C GLN A 666 -6.52 -3.54 11.94
N ILE A 667 -5.89 -4.08 10.89
CA ILE A 667 -6.01 -5.49 10.52
C ILE A 667 -5.53 -6.37 11.67
N LEU A 668 -4.31 -6.15 12.17
CA LEU A 668 -3.74 -6.96 13.26
C LEU A 668 -4.57 -6.86 14.54
N ILE A 669 -5.01 -5.67 14.94
CA ILE A 669 -5.89 -5.50 16.11
C ILE A 669 -7.20 -6.26 15.93
N SER A 670 -7.82 -6.17 14.75
CA SER A 670 -9.10 -6.85 14.47
C SER A 670 -8.99 -8.37 14.43
N LYS A 671 -7.84 -8.90 13.98
CA LYS A 671 -7.63 -10.35 13.78
C LYS A 671 -7.04 -11.04 15.00
N LEU A 672 -6.20 -10.34 15.75
CA LEU A 672 -5.42 -10.92 16.84
C LEU A 672 -5.90 -10.44 18.23
N GLY A 673 -6.52 -9.27 18.32
CA GLY A 673 -7.00 -8.70 19.59
C GLY A 673 -8.33 -9.27 20.10
N GLY A 674 -9.01 -10.09 19.29
CA GLY A 674 -10.29 -10.73 19.63
C GLY A 674 -10.13 -12.01 20.45
N LEU A 675 -10.71 -13.12 19.97
CA LEU A 675 -10.67 -14.41 20.67
C LEU A 675 -9.26 -15.00 20.77
N VAL A 676 -8.39 -14.67 19.82
CA VAL A 676 -6.96 -15.07 19.82
C VAL A 676 -6.19 -14.42 20.97
N ASN A 677 -6.66 -13.28 21.49
CA ASN A 677 -6.13 -12.61 22.69
C ASN A 677 -4.64 -12.21 22.64
N ARG A 678 -4.13 -11.78 21.47
CA ARG A 678 -2.77 -11.27 21.34
C ARG A 678 -2.74 -9.75 21.42
N ARG A 679 -1.82 -9.22 22.24
CA ARG A 679 -1.61 -7.77 22.37
C ARG A 679 -0.81 -7.25 21.18
N VAL A 680 -1.35 -6.26 20.47
CA VAL A 680 -0.70 -5.59 19.35
C VAL A 680 -0.30 -4.18 19.78
N TYR A 681 0.99 -3.85 19.66
CA TYR A 681 1.51 -2.53 19.97
C TYR A 681 1.80 -1.77 18.67
N TYR A 682 1.27 -0.56 18.56
CA TYR A 682 1.61 0.35 17.46
C TYR A 682 2.74 1.27 17.91
N LEU A 683 3.90 1.18 17.25
CA LEU A 683 5.05 2.01 17.56
C LEU A 683 5.17 3.16 16.55
N PRO A 684 4.87 4.41 16.94
CA PRO A 684 5.18 5.55 16.10
C PRO A 684 6.69 5.83 16.16
N MET A 685 7.39 5.80 15.02
CA MET A 685 8.76 6.32 14.94
C MET A 685 8.72 7.84 15.14
N LEU A 686 8.91 8.30 16.38
CA LEU A 686 9.09 9.71 16.71
C LEU A 686 10.55 9.92 17.13
N TRP A 687 11.28 10.71 16.33
CA TRP A 687 12.71 11.02 16.51
C TRP A 687 13.01 12.06 17.59
N HIS A 688 12.01 12.53 18.34
CA HIS A 688 12.18 13.65 19.26
C HIS A 688 11.56 13.37 20.62
N SER A 689 12.37 12.96 21.58
CA SER A 689 12.36 13.50 22.95
C SER A 689 13.36 12.76 23.84
N SER A 690 14.26 13.53 24.46
CA SER A 690 15.19 13.11 25.52
C SER A 690 14.49 12.61 26.80
N GLN A 691 13.16 12.69 26.88
CA GLN A 691 12.37 12.23 28.03
C GLN A 691 12.01 10.72 27.98
N VAL A 692 12.23 10.03 26.85
CA VAL A 692 11.84 8.62 26.68
C VAL A 692 12.85 7.65 27.33
N ALA A 693 14.05 8.12 27.69
CA ALA A 693 15.13 7.28 28.22
C ALA A 693 14.92 6.79 29.67
N ARG A 694 14.02 7.40 30.45
CA ARG A 694 13.91 7.14 31.91
C ARG A 694 12.83 6.14 32.34
N THR A 695 12.04 5.61 31.42
CA THR A 695 11.01 4.61 31.74
C THR A 695 11.29 3.31 31.01
N TRP A 696 12.26 2.55 31.52
CA TRP A 696 12.57 1.20 31.06
C TRP A 696 11.91 0.17 31.97
N THR A 697 10.93 -0.56 31.41
CA THR A 697 10.57 -1.92 31.84
C THR A 697 10.41 -2.76 30.58
N PRO A 698 10.66 -4.09 30.63
CA PRO A 698 10.61 -5.00 29.47
C PRO A 698 9.29 -4.99 28.67
N SER A 699 8.26 -4.33 29.19
CA SER A 699 6.89 -4.29 28.67
C SER A 699 6.59 -3.18 27.65
N ARG A 700 7.53 -2.26 27.37
CA ARG A 700 7.30 -1.11 26.46
C ARG A 700 8.53 -0.75 25.64
N LEU A 701 8.72 -1.44 24.52
CA LEU A 701 9.84 -1.20 23.60
C LEU A 701 9.58 0.04 22.74
N HIS A 702 10.30 1.15 23.00
CA HIS A 702 10.46 2.25 22.03
C HIS A 702 11.76 2.06 21.27
N LEU A 703 11.70 2.05 19.94
CA LEU A 703 12.85 1.71 19.12
C LEU A 703 13.43 2.88 18.35
N HIS A 704 14.73 3.12 18.57
CA HIS A 704 15.52 4.22 18.03
C HIS A 704 16.37 3.77 16.83
N ASN A 705 15.75 3.13 15.83
CA ASN A 705 16.47 2.29 14.86
C ASN A 705 17.16 2.97 13.66
N ALA A 706 17.67 4.19 13.82
CA ALA A 706 18.53 4.77 12.77
C ALA A 706 19.72 5.59 13.30
N CYS A 707 19.80 5.88 14.61
CA CYS A 707 20.70 6.92 15.10
C CYS A 707 21.87 6.42 15.96
N HIS A 708 22.18 5.13 16.03
CA HIS A 708 23.28 4.66 16.92
C HIS A 708 24.65 5.16 16.47
N LYS A 709 24.93 5.14 15.14
CA LYS A 709 26.20 5.63 14.60
C LYS A 709 26.34 7.16 14.71
N ALA A 710 25.25 7.91 14.51
CA ALA A 710 25.23 9.36 14.62
C ALA A 710 25.23 9.88 16.08
N THR A 711 24.65 9.14 17.04
CA THR A 711 24.71 9.48 18.49
C THR A 711 26.05 9.16 19.14
N LEU A 712 26.73 8.08 18.70
CA LEU A 712 28.12 7.79 19.07
C LEU A 712 29.06 8.93 18.68
N ILE A 713 28.82 9.52 17.51
CA ILE A 713 29.64 10.62 16.96
C ILE A 713 29.32 11.97 17.61
N SER A 714 28.09 12.18 18.10
CA SER A 714 27.68 13.42 18.80
C SER A 714 27.95 13.41 20.31
N GLY A 715 28.76 12.46 20.81
CA GLY A 715 29.28 12.46 22.18
C GLY A 715 28.30 12.02 23.27
N ARG A 716 27.13 11.46 22.92
CA ARG A 716 26.14 10.92 23.89
C ARG A 716 26.27 9.40 24.02
N GLN A 717 27.32 8.97 24.70
CA GLN A 717 27.67 7.55 24.87
C GLN A 717 26.59 6.74 25.59
N ASP A 718 25.92 7.32 26.58
CA ASP A 718 24.86 6.69 27.37
C ASP A 718 23.65 6.29 26.51
N VAL A 719 23.16 7.21 25.67
CA VAL A 719 22.07 6.96 24.73
C VAL A 719 22.51 5.97 23.66
N ALA A 720 23.72 6.12 23.12
CA ALA A 720 24.24 5.22 22.11
C ALA A 720 24.37 3.78 22.63
N GLN A 721 24.86 3.57 23.86
CA GLN A 721 25.05 2.25 24.44
C GLN A 721 23.71 1.57 24.77
N SER A 722 22.75 2.31 25.32
CA SER A 722 21.38 1.81 25.55
C SER A 722 20.71 1.36 24.24
N ALA A 723 20.95 2.12 23.18
CA ALA A 723 20.30 1.91 21.91
C ALA A 723 21.00 0.80 21.08
N ILE A 724 22.32 0.63 21.20
CA ILE A 724 23.05 -0.57 20.75
C ILE A 724 22.59 -1.82 21.50
N ALA A 725 22.43 -1.75 22.83
CA ALA A 725 21.92 -2.88 23.61
C ALA A 725 20.50 -3.27 23.18
N SER A 726 19.65 -2.28 22.89
CA SER A 726 18.30 -2.49 22.35
C SER A 726 18.32 -3.12 20.96
N GLN A 727 19.23 -2.68 20.07
CA GLN A 727 19.42 -3.27 18.74
C GLN A 727 19.91 -4.72 18.85
N SER A 728 20.90 -4.99 19.69
CA SER A 728 21.42 -6.33 19.93
C SER A 728 20.35 -7.27 20.50
N PHE A 729 19.51 -6.77 21.42
CA PHE A 729 18.36 -7.52 21.92
C PHE A 729 17.39 -7.87 20.79
N LEU A 730 17.07 -6.93 19.91
CA LEU A 730 16.22 -7.22 18.76
C LEU A 730 16.83 -8.20 17.78
N ASP A 731 18.10 -8.05 17.43
CA ASP A 731 18.75 -8.93 16.48
C ASP A 731 18.81 -10.38 16.99
N SER A 732 18.80 -10.56 18.32
CA SER A 732 18.82 -11.89 18.97
C SER A 732 17.45 -12.43 19.37
N HIS A 733 16.47 -11.57 19.69
CA HIS A 733 15.18 -11.97 20.27
C HIS A 733 13.97 -11.48 19.48
N SER A 734 14.13 -11.05 18.21
CA SER A 734 13.02 -10.64 17.36
C SER A 734 12.95 -11.38 16.03
N ARG A 735 11.73 -11.46 15.48
CA ARG A 735 11.45 -12.02 14.16
C ARG A 735 10.65 -11.03 13.33
N ASP A 736 11.19 -10.67 12.18
CA ASP A 736 10.63 -9.64 11.32
C ASP A 736 9.79 -10.23 10.20
N ILE A 737 8.58 -9.71 10.03
CA ILE A 737 7.69 -9.97 8.91
C ILE A 737 7.56 -8.66 8.15
N VAL A 738 8.05 -8.61 6.92
CA VAL A 738 7.98 -7.42 6.07
C VAL A 738 6.86 -7.62 5.05
N ASP A 739 5.87 -6.74 5.05
CA ASP A 739 4.84 -6.69 4.01
C ASP A 739 5.20 -5.62 2.98
N GLU A 740 4.95 -5.88 1.70
CA GLU A 740 5.36 -5.01 0.58
C GLU A 740 6.88 -4.69 0.63
N SER A 741 7.70 -5.75 0.68
CA SER A 741 9.16 -5.64 0.79
C SER A 741 9.81 -4.92 -0.39
N ASP A 742 9.18 -4.93 -1.56
CA ASP A 742 9.60 -4.21 -2.76
C ASP A 742 9.51 -2.69 -2.60
N GLU A 743 8.48 -2.17 -1.92
CA GLU A 743 8.37 -0.75 -1.58
C GLU A 743 9.33 -0.40 -0.44
N ASN A 744 9.36 -1.20 0.63
CA ASN A 744 10.18 -0.91 1.82
C ASN A 744 11.69 -0.96 1.59
N PHE A 745 12.15 -1.82 0.67
CA PHE A 745 13.57 -1.93 0.30
C PHE A 745 13.90 -1.22 -1.02
N SER A 746 13.04 -0.32 -1.48
CA SER A 746 13.31 0.44 -2.72
C SER A 746 14.51 1.38 -2.56
N PRO A 747 15.45 1.42 -3.52
CA PRO A 747 16.60 2.33 -3.47
C PRO A 747 16.19 3.82 -3.53
N ARG A 748 14.94 4.12 -3.89
CA ARG A 748 14.37 5.47 -3.85
C ARG A 748 14.32 6.07 -2.44
N PHE A 749 14.31 5.22 -1.42
CA PHE A 749 14.24 5.63 -0.02
C PHE A 749 15.59 5.47 0.70
N GLU A 750 16.68 5.26 -0.04
CA GLU A 750 18.01 5.21 0.54
C GLU A 750 18.39 6.54 1.19
N LEU A 751 18.59 6.50 2.51
CA LEU A 751 19.19 7.56 3.28
C LEU A 751 20.70 7.39 3.25
N ILE A 752 21.41 8.29 2.56
CA ILE A 752 22.87 8.36 2.61
C ILE A 752 23.27 9.15 3.84
N TYR A 753 23.93 8.49 4.78
CA TYR A 753 24.58 9.14 5.92
C TYR A 753 26.03 9.46 5.54
N THR A 754 26.35 10.73 5.40
CA THR A 754 27.75 11.16 5.23
C THR A 754 28.49 11.00 6.56
N MET A 755 29.60 10.26 6.53
CA MET A 755 30.42 9.95 7.70
C MET A 755 31.86 10.41 7.42
N GLY A 756 32.45 11.20 8.31
CA GLY A 756 33.83 11.69 8.20
C GLY A 756 33.95 13.21 7.96
N THR A 757 35.17 13.68 7.73
CA THR A 757 35.48 15.09 7.41
C THR A 757 35.04 15.42 5.98
N GLN A 758 34.49 16.62 5.77
CA GLN A 758 34.12 17.14 4.46
C GLN A 758 35.29 17.02 3.48
N ARG A 759 35.04 16.41 2.31
CA ARG A 759 36.01 16.29 1.21
C ARG A 759 35.44 16.93 -0.06
N LEU A 760 36.33 17.38 -0.94
CA LEU A 760 35.94 17.83 -2.27
C LEU A 760 35.38 16.65 -3.08
N ILE A 761 34.38 16.94 -3.93
CA ILE A 761 33.83 15.96 -4.87
C ILE A 761 34.90 15.61 -5.91
N GLU A 762 35.00 14.32 -6.28
CA GLU A 762 35.95 13.87 -7.30
C GLU A 762 35.78 14.64 -8.62
N ALA A 763 36.90 15.00 -9.25
CA ALA A 763 37.00 15.85 -10.45
C ALA A 763 36.53 17.31 -10.29
N SER A 764 36.40 17.81 -9.05
CA SER A 764 36.24 19.24 -8.75
C SER A 764 37.49 20.05 -9.16
N PRO A 765 37.37 21.24 -9.79
CA PRO A 765 36.15 21.96 -10.16
C PRO A 765 35.59 21.57 -11.54
N GLY A 766 36.35 20.85 -12.36
CA GLY A 766 36.00 20.53 -13.75
C GLY A 766 34.65 19.81 -13.91
N ARG A 767 34.18 19.11 -12.88
CA ARG A 767 32.90 18.42 -12.85
C ARG A 767 31.70 19.36 -13.04
N TRP A 768 31.63 20.48 -12.32
CA TRP A 768 30.51 21.41 -12.47
C TRP A 768 30.67 22.31 -13.70
N GLN A 769 31.90 22.68 -14.06
CA GLN A 769 32.19 23.42 -15.30
C GLN A 769 31.72 22.63 -16.54
N LEU A 770 31.96 21.32 -16.57
CA LEU A 770 31.51 20.48 -17.67
C LEU A 770 29.98 20.37 -17.73
N ILE A 771 29.31 20.29 -16.58
CA ILE A 771 27.84 20.29 -16.53
C ILE A 771 27.28 21.64 -17.02
N GLU A 772 27.89 22.77 -16.63
CA GLU A 772 27.52 24.10 -17.11
C GLU A 772 27.68 24.22 -18.63
N GLN A 773 28.80 23.77 -19.20
CA GLN A 773 29.04 23.73 -20.64
C GLN A 773 27.98 22.88 -21.37
N VAL A 774 27.69 21.67 -20.86
CA VAL A 774 26.65 20.82 -21.44
C VAL A 774 25.28 21.50 -21.39
N LEU A 775 24.95 22.19 -20.28
CA LEU A 775 23.70 22.95 -20.17
C LEU A 775 23.66 24.14 -21.16
N GLU A 776 24.78 24.80 -21.44
CA GLU A 776 24.85 25.85 -22.46
C GLU A 776 24.60 25.30 -23.88
N PHE A 777 25.17 24.14 -24.22
CA PHE A 777 24.86 23.45 -25.48
C PHE A 777 23.38 23.02 -25.54
N VAL A 778 22.80 22.62 -24.41
CA VAL A 778 21.38 22.31 -24.26
C VAL A 778 20.53 23.55 -24.55
N ARG A 779 20.88 24.73 -24.00
CA ARG A 779 20.21 26.02 -24.26
C ARG A 779 20.18 26.38 -25.75
N ARG A 780 21.30 26.19 -26.46
CA ARG A 780 21.41 26.49 -27.90
C ARG A 780 20.73 25.47 -28.81
N THR A 781 20.66 24.20 -28.36
CA THR A 781 20.21 23.08 -29.21
C THR A 781 18.72 22.79 -29.06
N ILE A 782 18.16 22.94 -27.85
CA ILE A 782 16.74 22.67 -27.59
C ILE A 782 15.80 23.44 -28.54
N PRO A 783 15.96 24.76 -28.78
CA PRO A 783 15.03 25.51 -29.62
C PRO A 783 14.97 24.96 -31.05
N ALA A 784 16.13 24.72 -31.65
CA ALA A 784 16.23 24.14 -32.99
C ALA A 784 15.60 22.74 -33.06
N VAL A 785 15.74 21.92 -32.02
CA VAL A 785 15.15 20.57 -31.99
C VAL A 785 13.64 20.62 -31.75
N ALA A 786 13.15 21.54 -30.93
CA ALA A 786 11.73 21.72 -30.63
C ALA A 786 10.93 22.22 -31.84
N GLU A 787 11.52 23.02 -32.73
CA GLU A 787 10.88 23.46 -33.98
C GLU A 787 10.64 22.30 -34.98
N HIS A 788 11.51 21.28 -34.97
CA HIS A 788 11.43 20.14 -35.89
C HIS A 788 10.57 18.99 -35.37
N LEU A 789 10.08 19.07 -34.12
CA LEU A 789 9.30 18.03 -33.47
C LEU A 789 7.87 18.52 -33.15
N PRO A 790 6.88 17.61 -33.03
CA PRO A 790 5.53 18.01 -32.66
C PRO A 790 5.49 18.68 -31.26
N PRO A 791 4.62 19.69 -31.04
CA PRO A 791 4.55 20.41 -29.76
C PRO A 791 4.21 19.55 -28.54
N SER A 792 3.69 18.33 -28.74
CA SER A 792 3.37 17.36 -27.68
C SER A 792 4.57 16.57 -27.16
N THR A 793 5.75 16.74 -27.76
CA THR A 793 6.95 15.94 -27.46
C THR A 793 7.93 16.62 -26.51
N ILE A 794 8.14 17.93 -26.65
CA ILE A 794 8.99 18.77 -25.80
C ILE A 794 8.19 20.01 -25.41
N GLU A 795 7.98 20.20 -24.11
CA GLU A 795 7.39 21.42 -23.56
C GLU A 795 8.51 22.43 -23.30
N MET A 796 8.42 23.58 -23.95
CA MET A 796 9.35 24.69 -23.74
C MET A 796 8.57 25.93 -23.35
N VAL A 797 8.93 26.53 -22.22
CA VAL A 797 8.46 27.86 -21.85
C VAL A 797 9.61 28.83 -22.10
N PRO A 798 9.55 29.66 -23.15
CA PRO A 798 10.58 30.65 -23.42
C PRO A 798 10.63 31.68 -22.27
N GLY A 799 11.83 32.01 -21.83
CA GLY A 799 12.08 33.07 -20.86
C GLY A 799 12.28 34.44 -21.51
N VAL A 800 12.75 35.40 -20.72
CA VAL A 800 13.25 36.70 -21.21
C VAL A 800 14.51 36.48 -22.07
N SER A 801 14.87 37.43 -22.93
CA SER A 801 16.12 37.35 -23.72
C SER A 801 17.32 37.10 -22.80
N GLY A 802 18.11 36.06 -23.08
CA GLY A 802 19.24 35.61 -22.25
C GLY A 802 18.90 34.59 -21.15
N ALA A 803 17.62 34.31 -20.86
CA ALA A 803 17.23 33.33 -19.87
C ALA A 803 17.29 31.89 -20.41
N PHE A 804 17.63 30.93 -19.54
CA PHE A 804 17.57 29.52 -19.87
C PHE A 804 16.10 29.09 -20.05
N PRO A 805 15.70 28.50 -21.19
CA PRO A 805 14.32 28.11 -21.43
C PRO A 805 13.92 26.98 -20.47
N ARG A 806 12.73 27.07 -19.87
CA ARG A 806 12.23 25.96 -19.05
C ARG A 806 11.83 24.84 -19.99
N THR A 807 12.61 23.77 -19.97
CA THR A 807 12.42 22.65 -20.90
C THR A 807 12.00 21.40 -20.18
N ARG A 808 11.07 20.67 -20.79
CA ARG A 808 10.66 19.35 -20.37
C ARG A 808 10.50 18.42 -21.56
N VAL A 809 11.11 17.25 -21.47
CA VAL A 809 10.97 16.19 -22.49
C VAL A 809 9.83 15.25 -22.05
N LEU A 810 8.78 15.16 -22.87
CA LEU A 810 7.57 14.39 -22.55
C LEU A 810 7.61 12.97 -23.13
N GLN A 811 8.32 12.77 -24.25
CA GLN A 811 8.46 11.48 -24.92
C GLN A 811 9.93 11.03 -24.97
N GLU A 812 10.16 9.74 -24.70
CA GLU A 812 11.51 9.14 -24.66
C GLU A 812 12.21 9.22 -26.02
N ASP A 813 11.49 8.97 -27.13
CA ASP A 813 12.04 9.02 -28.49
C ASP A 813 12.55 10.41 -28.87
N ALA A 814 11.81 11.46 -28.50
CA ALA A 814 12.21 12.85 -28.70
C ALA A 814 13.44 13.21 -27.85
N GLY A 815 13.52 12.68 -26.63
CA GLY A 815 14.68 12.80 -25.75
C GLY A 815 15.95 12.20 -26.35
N ASN A 816 15.84 10.98 -26.89
CA ASN A 816 16.96 10.29 -27.54
C ASN A 816 17.43 11.04 -28.80
N TYR A 817 16.49 11.58 -29.60
CA TYR A 817 16.82 12.41 -30.77
C TYR A 817 17.54 13.71 -30.36
N PHE A 818 17.06 14.38 -29.31
CA PHE A 818 17.68 15.58 -28.77
C PHE A 818 19.12 15.32 -28.30
N VAL A 819 19.34 14.26 -27.49
CA VAL A 819 20.68 13.89 -27.00
C VAL A 819 21.61 13.56 -28.17
N LYS A 820 21.11 12.91 -29.23
CA LYS A 820 21.91 12.61 -30.42
C LYS A 820 22.41 13.87 -31.14
N ILE A 821 21.55 14.87 -31.33
CA ILE A 821 21.94 16.16 -31.94
C ILE A 821 22.88 16.94 -31.03
N LEU A 822 22.59 16.96 -29.73
CA LEU A 822 23.42 17.60 -28.72
C LEU A 822 24.83 17.01 -28.73
N ALA A 823 24.94 15.67 -28.71
CA ALA A 823 26.22 14.98 -28.76
C ALA A 823 26.95 15.26 -30.07
N ALA A 824 26.26 15.28 -31.22
CA ALA A 824 26.86 15.64 -32.50
C ALA A 824 27.43 17.07 -32.53
N LYS A 825 26.72 18.03 -31.92
CA LYS A 825 27.20 19.42 -31.78
C LYS A 825 28.37 19.56 -30.82
N ILE A 826 28.32 18.88 -29.68
CA ILE A 826 29.47 18.83 -28.75
C ILE A 826 30.70 18.24 -29.46
N CYS A 827 30.49 17.23 -30.31
CA CYS A 827 31.55 16.65 -31.12
C CYS A 827 31.99 17.51 -32.33
N SER A 828 31.20 18.49 -32.79
CA SER A 828 31.52 19.38 -33.93
C SER A 828 32.11 20.73 -33.53
N ASP A 829 31.64 21.33 -32.43
CA ASP A 829 31.94 22.72 -32.05
C ASP A 829 33.12 22.82 -31.07
N GLU A 830 33.38 21.80 -30.23
CA GLU A 830 34.48 21.79 -29.23
C GLU A 830 35.55 20.73 -29.51
N ILE A 831 36.06 20.79 -30.73
CA ILE A 831 37.20 20.02 -31.21
C ILE A 831 38.52 20.68 -30.77
N ASN A 832 38.77 20.76 -29.46
CA ASN A 832 40.13 21.00 -28.96
C ASN A 832 40.49 20.08 -27.79
N LEU A 833 39.54 19.72 -26.92
CA LEU A 833 39.78 18.76 -25.83
C LEU A 833 39.63 17.30 -26.29
N VAL A 834 38.59 16.98 -27.06
CA VAL A 834 38.26 15.61 -27.49
C VAL A 834 39.09 15.14 -28.69
N LYS A 835 39.43 16.02 -29.65
CA LYS A 835 40.32 15.61 -30.78
C LYS A 835 41.80 15.52 -30.40
N LYS A 836 42.31 16.34 -29.47
CA LYS A 836 43.69 16.15 -28.95
C LYS A 836 43.82 14.87 -28.11
N SER A 837 42.71 14.37 -27.55
CA SER A 837 42.64 13.13 -26.75
C SER A 837 42.04 11.93 -27.48
N ALA A 838 41.70 12.07 -28.77
CA ALA A 838 41.31 10.97 -29.64
C ALA A 838 42.44 9.93 -29.83
N VAL A 839 43.65 10.25 -29.34
CA VAL A 839 44.76 9.32 -29.19
C VAL A 839 44.94 9.01 -27.69
N ARG A 840 44.24 7.97 -27.22
CA ARG A 840 44.29 7.33 -25.87
C ARG A 840 43.61 8.05 -24.70
N TRP A 841 42.83 7.27 -23.95
CA TRP A 841 42.36 7.57 -22.59
C TRP A 841 43.58 7.79 -21.68
N THR A 842 43.98 9.04 -21.42
CA THR A 842 44.97 9.37 -20.39
C THR A 842 44.28 9.46 -19.02
N GLU A 843 45.02 9.22 -17.93
CA GLU A 843 44.48 9.34 -16.56
C GLU A 843 43.91 10.74 -16.27
N THR A 844 44.41 11.77 -16.94
CA THR A 844 43.98 13.17 -16.78
C THR A 844 42.59 13.45 -17.36
N ASN A 845 42.22 12.85 -18.48
CA ASN A 845 40.99 13.19 -19.22
C ASN A 845 39.86 12.17 -18.97
N ARG A 846 40.20 11.02 -18.38
CA ARG A 846 39.27 9.93 -18.06
C ARG A 846 38.06 10.38 -17.21
N PRO A 847 38.20 11.19 -16.15
CA PRO A 847 37.05 11.59 -15.34
C PRO A 847 36.03 12.44 -16.10
N GLN A 848 36.51 13.33 -16.99
CA GLN A 848 35.66 14.22 -17.79
C GLN A 848 34.89 13.45 -18.87
N LEU A 849 35.55 12.51 -19.55
CA LEU A 849 34.91 11.65 -20.55
C LEU A 849 33.87 10.70 -19.93
N LEU A 850 34.16 10.17 -18.74
CA LEU A 850 33.19 9.35 -17.99
C LEU A 850 31.98 10.17 -17.54
N LEU A 851 32.17 11.43 -17.15
CA LEU A 851 31.07 12.34 -16.82
C LEU A 851 30.20 12.64 -18.04
N LEU A 852 30.80 12.96 -19.20
CA LEU A 852 30.06 13.16 -20.45
C LEU A 852 29.29 11.90 -20.87
N ARG A 853 29.90 10.73 -20.74
CA ARG A 853 29.23 9.44 -20.95
C ARG A 853 28.04 9.27 -20.01
N GLY A 854 28.19 9.57 -18.72
CA GLY A 854 27.11 9.50 -17.74
C GLY A 854 25.94 10.44 -18.07
N LEU A 855 26.26 11.68 -18.44
CA LEU A 855 25.27 12.71 -18.80
C LEU A 855 24.49 12.35 -20.07
N LEU A 856 25.20 11.94 -21.13
CA LEU A 856 24.62 11.74 -22.46
C LEU A 856 24.17 10.29 -22.70
N ALA A 857 25.05 9.31 -22.50
CA ALA A 857 24.80 7.91 -22.85
C ALA A 857 24.03 7.14 -21.76
N ASP A 858 24.34 7.36 -20.49
CA ASP A 858 23.65 6.71 -19.36
C ASP A 858 22.40 7.49 -18.90
N GLY A 859 22.02 8.54 -19.63
CA GLY A 859 20.71 9.17 -19.54
C GLY A 859 20.48 10.08 -18.33
N VAL A 860 21.52 10.49 -17.61
CA VAL A 860 21.38 11.43 -16.47
C VAL A 860 20.76 12.75 -16.92
N LEU A 861 21.21 13.32 -18.04
CA LEU A 861 20.65 14.56 -18.58
C LEU A 861 19.17 14.40 -18.97
N LEU A 862 18.85 13.29 -19.65
CA LEU A 862 17.48 13.01 -20.06
C LEU A 862 16.55 12.78 -18.85
N PHE A 863 17.02 12.10 -17.81
CA PHE A 863 16.30 11.92 -16.55
C PHE A 863 15.95 13.25 -15.89
N LEU A 864 16.90 14.19 -15.86
CA LEU A 864 16.70 15.53 -15.30
C LEU A 864 15.62 16.30 -16.07
N LEU A 865 15.66 16.29 -17.40
CA LEU A 865 14.74 17.04 -18.25
C LEU A 865 13.36 16.37 -18.42
N SER A 866 13.25 15.05 -18.24
CA SER A 866 11.99 14.31 -18.43
C SER A 866 11.22 14.09 -17.12
N GLN A 867 11.91 13.62 -16.07
CA GLN A 867 11.27 13.14 -14.84
C GLN A 867 11.26 14.16 -13.70
N LYS A 868 12.14 15.18 -13.73
CA LYS A 868 12.24 16.18 -12.66
C LYS A 868 11.56 17.48 -13.07
N ARG A 869 10.50 17.84 -12.35
CA ARG A 869 9.80 19.11 -12.53
C ARG A 869 10.23 20.13 -11.48
N TRP A 870 10.71 21.29 -11.95
CA TRP A 870 11.08 22.41 -11.08
C TRP A 870 9.86 22.90 -10.28
N ARG A 871 10.08 23.26 -9.01
CA ARG A 871 9.06 23.63 -8.00
C ARG A 871 8.05 22.54 -7.65
N VAL A 872 8.17 21.31 -8.18
CA VAL A 872 7.29 20.18 -7.84
C VAL A 872 8.09 19.01 -7.30
N ASN A 873 9.19 18.65 -7.95
CA ASN A 873 10.10 17.60 -7.52
C ASN A 873 11.39 18.15 -6.92
N TYR A 874 11.81 19.36 -7.30
CA TYR A 874 13.03 20.00 -6.80
C TYR A 874 12.96 21.53 -6.85
N GLY A 875 13.81 22.21 -6.07
CA GLY A 875 13.98 23.65 -6.09
C GLY A 875 14.91 24.12 -4.96
N LEU A 876 15.14 25.44 -4.87
CA LEU A 876 15.88 26.05 -3.76
C LEU A 876 15.00 26.11 -2.51
N ALA A 877 15.62 26.02 -1.33
CA ALA A 877 14.93 26.10 -0.05
C ALA A 877 15.74 26.90 0.97
N ASP A 878 15.02 27.66 1.79
CA ASP A 878 15.60 28.41 2.90
C ASP A 878 15.89 27.45 4.07
N ARG A 879 17.12 26.95 4.12
CA ARG A 879 17.64 26.11 5.20
C ARG A 879 18.46 26.93 6.18
N THR A 880 18.52 26.48 7.43
CA THR A 880 19.44 26.98 8.45
C THR A 880 20.37 25.84 8.88
N PRO A 881 21.67 25.85 8.49
CA PRO A 881 22.37 26.85 7.67
C PRO A 881 21.96 26.82 6.19
N ALA A 882 22.14 27.94 5.48
CA ALA A 882 21.79 28.06 4.07
C ALA A 882 22.73 27.23 3.20
N THR A 883 22.20 26.23 2.49
CA THR A 883 23.01 25.29 1.70
C THR A 883 23.14 25.67 0.22
N LYS A 884 22.42 26.70 -0.29
CA LYS A 884 22.43 27.16 -1.70
C LYS A 884 22.36 26.05 -2.77
N VAL A 885 21.75 24.92 -2.44
CA VAL A 885 21.70 23.70 -3.27
C VAL A 885 20.23 23.30 -3.46
N ALA A 886 19.91 22.71 -4.62
CA ALA A 886 18.57 22.21 -4.89
C ALA A 886 18.20 21.02 -4.00
N VAL A 887 16.99 21.08 -3.44
CA VAL A 887 16.45 20.06 -2.53
C VAL A 887 15.22 19.39 -3.15
N PRO A 888 14.89 18.14 -2.75
CA PRO A 888 13.66 17.48 -3.18
C PRO A 888 12.42 18.20 -2.66
N PHE A 889 11.33 18.22 -3.43
CA PHE A 889 10.04 18.79 -3.03
C PHE A 889 9.03 17.65 -2.82
N ARG A 890 8.20 17.77 -1.77
CA ARG A 890 7.14 16.79 -1.45
C ARG A 890 5.85 17.06 -2.22
N ALA A 891 5.63 18.33 -2.52
CA ALA A 891 4.50 18.84 -3.26
C ALA A 891 4.94 20.12 -3.96
N LYS A 892 4.06 20.69 -4.79
CA LYS A 892 4.32 21.98 -5.43
C LYS A 892 4.70 23.02 -4.36
N ASP A 893 5.84 23.68 -4.55
CA ASP A 893 6.37 24.74 -3.67
C ASP A 893 6.62 24.32 -2.21
N THR A 894 6.71 23.02 -1.93
CA THR A 894 6.90 22.50 -0.58
C THR A 894 8.20 21.70 -0.48
N PRO A 895 9.31 22.31 -0.04
CA PRO A 895 10.59 21.63 0.05
C PRO A 895 10.60 20.55 1.15
N ALA A 896 11.32 19.47 0.89
CA ALA A 896 11.69 18.49 1.91
C ALA A 896 12.94 18.99 2.65
N LEU A 897 12.73 19.72 3.75
CA LEU A 897 13.80 20.41 4.49
C LEU A 897 14.95 19.49 4.94
N TYR A 898 14.70 18.19 5.13
CA TYR A 898 15.66 17.21 5.63
C TYR A 898 16.10 16.16 4.60
N SER A 899 15.82 16.38 3.31
CA SER A 899 16.13 15.41 2.25
C SER A 899 17.09 16.00 1.23
N GLU A 900 18.00 15.19 0.71
CA GLU A 900 18.98 15.60 -0.30
C GLU A 900 19.02 14.56 -1.42
N PHE A 901 19.45 14.96 -2.61
CA PHE A 901 19.65 14.00 -3.69
C PHE A 901 20.97 13.26 -3.46
N SER A 902 20.96 11.94 -3.65
CA SER A 902 22.10 11.06 -3.42
C SER A 902 23.20 11.19 -4.49
N HIS A 903 22.81 11.46 -5.74
CA HIS A 903 23.73 11.48 -6.87
C HIS A 903 24.33 12.88 -7.10
N PRO A 904 25.67 13.06 -7.07
CA PRO A 904 26.31 14.37 -7.14
C PRO A 904 25.97 15.13 -8.42
N ASP A 905 25.98 14.47 -9.58
CA ASP A 905 25.67 15.12 -10.87
C ASP A 905 24.22 15.59 -10.97
N VAL A 906 23.30 14.87 -10.32
CA VAL A 906 21.89 15.26 -10.23
C VAL A 906 21.75 16.48 -9.33
N VAL A 907 22.42 16.49 -8.18
CA VAL A 907 22.42 17.65 -7.27
C VAL A 907 22.95 18.90 -7.99
N ILE A 908 24.12 18.79 -8.64
CA ILE A 908 24.78 19.91 -9.32
C ILE A 908 23.88 20.45 -10.44
N ALA A 909 23.42 19.58 -11.35
CA ALA A 909 22.61 19.99 -12.47
C ALA A 909 21.24 20.57 -12.05
N LEU A 910 20.56 19.98 -11.06
CA LEU A 910 19.29 20.54 -10.54
C LEU A 910 19.50 21.88 -9.82
N THR A 911 20.66 22.08 -9.19
CA THR A 911 21.03 23.35 -8.56
C THR A 911 21.21 24.44 -9.61
N LEU A 912 22.01 24.16 -10.65
CA LEU A 912 22.20 25.07 -11.78
C LEU A 912 20.87 25.42 -12.46
N LEU A 913 20.07 24.42 -12.81
CA LEU A 913 18.74 24.63 -13.40
C LEU A 913 17.81 25.45 -12.48
N SER A 914 17.87 25.25 -11.16
CA SER A 914 17.06 26.03 -10.23
C SER A 914 17.43 27.51 -10.23
N TYR A 915 18.72 27.83 -10.31
CA TYR A 915 19.21 29.20 -10.44
C TYR A 915 18.89 29.79 -11.81
N TYR A 916 19.08 29.05 -12.88
CA TYR A 916 18.72 29.48 -14.24
C TYR A 916 17.23 29.76 -14.40
N TYR A 917 16.36 29.01 -13.71
CA TYR A 917 14.90 29.20 -13.76
C TYR A 917 14.36 30.26 -12.80
N LYS A 918 15.01 30.47 -11.65
CA LYS A 918 14.66 31.51 -10.65
C LYS A 918 15.18 32.87 -11.08
N GLY A 919 16.39 32.91 -11.67
CA GLY A 919 17.21 34.11 -11.71
C GLY A 919 17.88 34.38 -10.35
N LEU A 920 18.85 35.29 -10.34
CA LEU A 920 19.48 35.79 -9.12
C LEU A 920 18.63 36.92 -8.54
N ASP A 921 18.38 36.89 -7.23
CA ASP A 921 17.85 38.06 -6.53
C ASP A 921 18.95 39.10 -6.26
N ASN A 922 18.56 40.32 -5.84
CA ASN A 922 19.51 41.40 -5.61
C ASN A 922 20.61 41.01 -4.61
N ALA A 923 20.27 40.26 -3.56
CA ALA A 923 21.24 39.85 -2.54
C ALA A 923 22.24 38.82 -3.10
N GLU A 924 21.74 37.85 -3.87
CA GLU A 924 22.57 36.88 -4.59
C GLU A 924 23.48 37.56 -5.63
N LEU A 925 22.96 38.57 -6.33
CA LEU A 925 23.72 39.37 -7.30
C LEU A 925 24.83 40.20 -6.62
N PHE A 926 24.52 40.90 -5.52
CA PHE A 926 25.54 41.63 -4.76
C PHE A 926 26.59 40.69 -4.16
N ALA A 927 26.20 39.48 -3.74
CA ALA A 927 27.14 38.47 -3.30
C ALA A 927 28.07 38.00 -4.44
N ALA A 928 27.54 37.83 -5.66
CA ALA A 928 28.34 37.50 -6.82
C ALA A 928 29.35 38.62 -7.15
N PHE A 929 28.92 39.89 -7.12
CA PHE A 929 29.84 41.02 -7.29
C PHE A 929 30.88 41.11 -6.19
N ALA A 930 30.52 40.87 -4.92
CA ALA A 930 31.48 40.83 -3.83
C ALA A 930 32.52 39.71 -4.02
N HIS A 931 32.12 38.55 -4.53
CA HIS A 931 33.07 37.48 -4.90
C HIS A 931 33.95 37.89 -6.08
N LEU A 932 33.39 38.55 -7.08
CA LEU A 932 34.13 39.06 -8.23
C LEU A 932 35.19 40.08 -7.82
N THR A 933 34.84 41.05 -6.97
CA THR A 933 35.79 42.08 -6.48
C THR A 933 36.94 41.48 -5.66
N ASN A 934 36.69 40.35 -4.99
CA ASN A 934 37.69 39.62 -4.23
C ASN A 934 38.49 38.60 -5.08
N SER A 935 38.19 38.48 -6.38
CA SER A 935 38.89 37.57 -7.29
C SER A 935 40.13 38.23 -7.89
N ASP A 936 41.23 37.48 -7.97
CA ASP A 936 42.49 37.93 -8.59
C ASP A 936 42.33 38.27 -10.08
N GLN A 937 41.25 37.80 -10.73
CA GLN A 937 40.93 38.04 -12.15
C GLN A 937 39.59 38.79 -12.33
N ALA A 938 39.25 39.68 -11.40
CA ALA A 938 37.98 40.41 -11.40
C ALA A 938 37.63 41.08 -12.74
N GLU A 939 38.60 41.73 -13.39
CA GLU A 939 38.39 42.48 -14.63
C GLU A 939 38.10 41.55 -15.83
N ILE A 940 38.84 40.44 -15.95
CA ILE A 940 38.65 39.45 -17.02
C ILE A 940 37.29 38.77 -16.84
N THR A 941 36.98 38.31 -15.63
CA THR A 941 35.70 37.64 -15.35
C THR A 941 34.52 38.60 -15.52
N TYR A 942 34.67 39.89 -15.20
CA TYR A 942 33.63 40.88 -15.48
C TYR A 942 33.42 41.12 -16.97
N GLN A 943 34.51 41.19 -17.75
CA GLN A 943 34.41 41.31 -19.21
C GLN A 943 33.75 40.08 -19.84
N GLU A 944 34.01 38.88 -19.34
CA GLU A 944 33.31 37.66 -19.74
C GLU A 944 31.81 37.73 -19.43
N TRP A 945 31.41 38.29 -18.28
CA TRP A 945 29.99 38.43 -17.92
C TRP A 945 29.22 39.42 -18.80
N VAL A 946 29.89 40.43 -19.35
CA VAL A 946 29.27 41.51 -20.14
C VAL A 946 29.46 41.29 -21.66
N GLY A 947 30.28 40.32 -22.05
CA GLY A 947 30.68 40.07 -23.44
C GLY A 947 29.69 39.27 -24.31
N ASP A 948 28.59 38.78 -23.73
CA ASP A 948 27.57 37.95 -24.40
C ASP A 948 26.37 38.75 -24.95
#